data_AF-A0A7H8GIF5-F1
#
_entry.id   AF-A0A7H8GIF5-F1
#
_cell.length_a   1.000
_cell.length_b   1.000
_cell.length_c   1.000
_cell.angle_alpha   90.00
_cell.angle_beta   90.00
_cell.angle_gamma   90.00
#
_symmetry.space_group_name_H-M   'P 1'
#
loop_
_entity.id
_entity.type
_entity.pdbx_description
1 polymer ?
#
loop_
_entity_poly.entity_id
_entity_poly.type
_entity_poly.pdbx_seq_one_letter_code
_entity_poly.pdbx_strand_id
1 'polypeptide(L)'
;MKKELVWLHLSDIHFHPKTAWRDNVIRRELLTFLSRRFASGLQKPDIIFCTGDIAFGETSGAPLKEQYKEAAKFFDDLLQCCDLTKDRLFLVPGNHDVNRKNISGDQQARLVEMAEKSRNHVGEINERFADCTFDHKSAMGRLVEYGDFVKEYRPELYKEHYHLYAHTLEINDFIVGIAGFNSAWSCAGPEDDRHVWLASEWQFNYMSEIINGADIRIGLIHHPFDWLSEAEQHDAESRASRSLHFLLHGHTHTSWVRPTENCIQLAAGAVGADTVDQFGVNLVRTDPLTGATTAHLFGYNKGWTIQPVADHADEGQWSFNSSLRLKKPQKYSAGSDANTQAVNHPSLPYVPPFCGREKLLNVLTDYLEHNSSIALYGMSGNGKTALIKKLHDQANFNSLKFLDINCSKQITAGEIFRRLLDVLNNRREDPQPPSGVTSREMAAGLLKSYPDPHTAYIWVNNAHLLMHNSKWRNAEVRILLESLSIAFPDWKFVFELNEKVDDGSFGVNCLLYEVPGLDKSGFAQLLVESAPLGQEEEWTYSGNSLKALFQWLGGGHGGTAHTLAAELLASIAREKRSTPWDVYQTIRQDVIDRLDEKLLSILHDEIIGDSERSLLRVLALYRNAIPQDHADKLEDGIGVSHAWQKLRRLGLLPIDNNKDHYLHGFITGWIRQKMALGDAEFSPDYASSIPEEISSKHLLIAQCWQHQIGRQIEQINLQRANEAFYHLLCADSLADIDIWIAHLEGKEIGWSESALWGIYHRRRDAGESVIRQQEVLQIIVNIYPRDSKAWRFYGESLQKTQSLGCDEAIYAFEKALQLNPNFPPGVANLGQALLAQGKAGAEFFLERLETHQKDYPDSVNNYVQSVQNRCIQLVVDAAEASRQRRLAIEEGSMNSALYNEEALYQLEQQQNPDKSLKILEKAQSFGATDVYTDSILGKVLEQLGRGPEASQLRMNLILEGAVDDVIFCDEIYYQLEKAEDLPKSIELLNLFEAKGGSQSWIERLRRKILTMQSQKNHSYVAGKKIFKWSLPHHG
;
A
#
# COMPACT_ATOMS: atom_id res chain seq x y z
N MET A 1 -46.94 13.36 -23.13
CA MET A 1 -47.03 12.27 -22.13
C MET A 1 -45.69 12.21 -21.43
N LYS A 2 -45.66 12.23 -20.09
CA LYS A 2 -44.42 12.04 -19.32
C LYS A 2 -43.87 10.66 -19.70
N LYS A 3 -42.62 10.61 -20.15
CA LYS A 3 -41.94 9.36 -20.55
C LYS A 3 -40.93 8.90 -19.51
N GLU A 4 -40.74 9.68 -18.45
CA GLU A 4 -39.72 9.47 -17.44
C GLU A 4 -40.39 9.06 -16.13
N LEU A 5 -39.73 8.18 -15.37
CA LEU A 5 -40.07 7.86 -14.00
C LEU A 5 -39.15 8.68 -13.08
N VAL A 6 -39.74 9.39 -12.12
CA VAL A 6 -38.98 10.18 -11.14
C VAL A 6 -39.27 9.67 -9.74
N TRP A 7 -38.24 9.48 -8.92
CA TRP A 7 -38.41 9.15 -7.51
C TRP A 7 -37.52 9.98 -6.60
N LEU A 8 -38.01 10.23 -5.38
CA LEU A 8 -37.24 10.81 -4.29
C LEU A 8 -36.78 9.68 -3.35
N HIS A 9 -35.48 9.62 -3.05
CA HIS A 9 -34.88 8.62 -2.18
C HIS A 9 -34.27 9.30 -0.94
N LEU A 10 -34.75 8.90 0.23
CA LEU A 10 -34.30 9.32 1.55
C LEU A 10 -33.94 8.10 2.39
N SER A 11 -33.10 8.31 3.39
CA SER A 11 -32.74 7.30 4.39
C SER A 11 -32.33 7.99 5.70
N ASP A 12 -32.23 7.23 6.78
CA ASP A 12 -31.58 7.63 8.03
C ASP A 12 -32.12 8.99 8.54
N ILE A 13 -33.43 9.01 8.87
CA ILE A 13 -34.18 10.22 9.23
C ILE A 13 -34.01 10.57 10.72
N HIS A 14 -33.89 9.53 11.56
CA HIS A 14 -33.63 9.61 12.99
C HIS A 14 -34.53 10.61 13.76
N PHE A 15 -35.75 10.19 14.09
CA PHE A 15 -36.60 10.97 15.01
C PHE A 15 -36.16 10.76 16.46
N HIS A 16 -35.61 11.80 17.10
CA HIS A 16 -35.29 11.74 18.52
C HIS A 16 -35.56 13.08 19.25
N PRO A 17 -36.27 13.09 20.40
CA PRO A 17 -36.61 14.31 21.13
C PRO A 17 -35.40 15.18 21.52
N LYS A 18 -34.25 14.59 21.83
CA LYS A 18 -33.05 15.36 22.23
C LYS A 18 -32.37 16.08 21.07
N THR A 19 -32.49 15.57 19.85
CA THR A 19 -31.91 16.18 18.64
C THR A 19 -32.96 16.95 17.83
N ALA A 20 -34.23 16.88 18.22
CA ALA A 20 -35.37 17.54 17.59
C ALA A 20 -35.16 19.04 17.34
N TRP A 21 -34.48 19.77 18.24
CA TRP A 21 -34.21 21.20 18.05
C TRP A 21 -33.34 21.49 16.81
N ARG A 22 -32.46 20.56 16.44
CA ARG A 22 -31.60 20.62 15.25
C ARG A 22 -32.30 19.98 14.06
N ASP A 23 -32.72 18.72 14.21
CA ASP A 23 -33.16 17.90 13.08
C ASP A 23 -34.53 18.33 12.54
N ASN A 24 -35.43 18.87 13.39
CA ASN A 24 -36.71 19.43 12.91
C ASN A 24 -36.52 20.72 12.11
N VAL A 25 -35.45 21.49 12.35
CA VAL A 25 -35.13 22.64 11.51
C VAL A 25 -34.70 22.14 10.14
N ILE A 26 -33.76 21.19 10.10
CA ILE A 26 -33.23 20.61 8.86
C ILE A 26 -34.32 19.95 8.02
N ARG A 27 -35.21 19.16 8.63
CA ARG A 27 -36.35 18.53 7.94
C ARG A 27 -37.34 19.55 7.36
N ARG A 28 -37.66 20.62 8.08
CA ARG A 28 -38.53 21.69 7.55
C ARG A 28 -37.87 22.50 6.44
N GLU A 29 -36.57 22.72 6.55
CA GLU A 29 -35.78 23.35 5.50
C GLU A 29 -35.72 22.47 4.25
N LEU A 30 -35.66 21.14 4.39
CA LEU A 30 -35.71 20.20 3.26
C LEU A 30 -37.02 20.36 2.48
N LEU A 31 -38.16 20.35 3.19
CA LEU A 31 -39.48 20.54 2.56
C LEU A 31 -39.58 21.90 1.86
N THR A 32 -39.05 22.95 2.49
CA THR A 32 -39.01 24.30 1.91
C THR A 32 -38.12 24.34 0.65
N PHE A 33 -36.96 23.68 0.71
CA PHE A 33 -36.03 23.59 -0.41
C PHE A 33 -36.64 22.83 -1.58
N LEU A 34 -37.21 21.65 -1.35
CA LEU A 34 -37.87 20.85 -2.38
C LEU A 34 -39.04 21.61 -3.00
N SER A 35 -39.90 22.24 -2.19
CA SER A 35 -41.00 23.09 -2.67
C SER A 35 -40.51 24.20 -3.61
N ARG A 36 -39.42 24.89 -3.24
CA ARG A 36 -38.81 25.93 -4.08
C ARG A 36 -38.24 25.37 -5.37
N ARG A 37 -37.54 24.23 -5.30
CA ARG A 37 -36.95 23.57 -6.48
C ARG A 37 -38.03 23.13 -7.47
N PHE A 38 -39.13 22.56 -6.97
CA PHE A 38 -40.27 22.18 -7.80
C PHE A 38 -40.93 23.41 -8.44
N ALA A 39 -41.10 24.50 -7.69
CA ALA A 39 -41.61 25.76 -8.23
C ALA A 39 -40.67 26.39 -9.29
N SER A 40 -39.35 26.16 -9.17
CA SER A 40 -38.34 26.64 -10.12
C SER A 40 -38.11 25.70 -11.32
N GLY A 41 -38.94 24.67 -11.50
CA GLY A 41 -38.91 23.80 -12.68
C GLY A 41 -38.28 22.42 -12.50
N LEU A 42 -37.84 22.05 -11.29
CA LEU A 42 -37.46 20.65 -11.01
C LEU A 42 -38.71 19.77 -11.04
N GLN A 43 -38.65 18.62 -11.71
CA GLN A 43 -39.80 17.72 -11.81
C GLN A 43 -40.14 17.11 -10.44
N LYS A 44 -41.41 17.16 -10.06
CA LYS A 44 -41.92 16.47 -8.86
C LYS A 44 -41.79 14.95 -9.02
N PRO A 45 -41.44 14.22 -7.95
CA PRO A 45 -41.36 12.76 -7.99
C PRO A 45 -42.72 12.12 -8.22
N ASP A 46 -42.73 10.96 -8.85
CA ASP A 46 -43.90 10.10 -8.99
C ASP A 46 -43.97 9.07 -7.83
N ILE A 47 -42.85 8.78 -7.16
CA ILE A 47 -42.72 7.87 -6.00
C ILE A 47 -41.70 8.39 -4.99
N ILE A 48 -41.86 8.04 -3.70
CA ILE A 48 -40.89 8.29 -2.63
C ILE A 48 -40.43 6.97 -2.01
N PHE A 49 -39.12 6.80 -1.84
CA PHE A 49 -38.49 5.66 -1.20
C PHE A 49 -37.76 6.07 0.08
N CYS A 50 -38.01 5.35 1.17
CA CYS A 50 -37.27 5.48 2.43
C CYS A 50 -36.57 4.16 2.77
N THR A 51 -35.24 4.15 2.75
CA THR A 51 -34.42 2.94 2.91
C THR A 51 -33.97 2.68 4.35
N GLY A 52 -34.85 2.90 5.33
CA GLY A 52 -34.60 2.54 6.73
C GLY A 52 -34.08 3.66 7.61
N ASP A 53 -33.86 3.30 8.88
CA ASP A 53 -33.47 4.19 9.97
C ASP A 53 -34.40 5.40 10.09
N ILE A 54 -35.70 5.10 10.05
CA ILE A 54 -36.75 6.11 10.26
C ILE A 54 -36.65 6.61 11.69
N ALA A 55 -36.59 5.69 12.65
CA ALA A 55 -36.37 5.99 14.05
C ALA A 55 -34.88 6.19 14.39
N PHE A 56 -34.60 6.74 15.57
CA PHE A 56 -33.26 6.75 16.18
C PHE A 56 -33.01 5.52 17.07
N GLY A 57 -34.05 4.76 17.38
CA GLY A 57 -33.96 3.56 18.23
C GLY A 57 -34.66 3.69 19.58
N GLU A 58 -34.99 2.55 20.16
CA GLU A 58 -35.70 2.46 21.45
C GLU A 58 -34.83 2.94 22.61
N THR A 59 -35.20 4.05 23.25
CA THR A 59 -34.52 4.55 24.47
C THR A 59 -35.50 4.83 25.60
N SER A 60 -35.02 4.89 26.84
CA SER A 60 -35.86 5.16 28.02
C SER A 60 -36.60 6.50 27.99
N GLY A 61 -36.10 7.48 27.23
CA GLY A 61 -36.70 8.81 27.07
C GLY A 61 -37.36 9.07 25.71
N ALA A 62 -37.28 8.12 24.78
CA ALA A 62 -37.83 8.24 23.43
C ALA A 62 -38.26 6.86 22.92
N PRO A 63 -39.48 6.40 23.24
CA PRO A 63 -40.00 5.14 22.73
C PRO A 63 -40.18 5.17 21.21
N LEU A 64 -39.89 4.07 20.52
CA LEU A 64 -40.04 3.94 19.05
C LEU A 64 -41.43 4.37 18.57
N LYS A 65 -42.48 3.99 19.29
CA LYS A 65 -43.86 4.36 18.95
C LYS A 65 -44.09 5.87 18.88
N GLU A 66 -43.46 6.67 19.73
CA GLU A 66 -43.58 8.13 19.69
C GLU A 66 -42.76 8.71 18.53
N GLN A 67 -41.59 8.15 18.25
CA GLN A 67 -40.77 8.52 17.10
C GLN A 67 -41.52 8.29 15.77
N TYR A 68 -42.22 7.16 15.64
CA TYR A 68 -43.03 6.87 14.45
C TYR A 68 -44.23 7.81 14.26
N LYS A 69 -44.79 8.38 15.34
CA LYS A 69 -45.81 9.45 15.21
C LYS A 69 -45.24 10.72 14.62
N GLU A 70 -43.99 11.07 14.95
CA GLU A 70 -43.30 12.21 14.32
C GLU A 70 -42.95 11.90 12.87
N ALA A 71 -42.51 10.68 12.59
CA ALA A 71 -42.25 10.20 11.24
C ALA A 71 -43.50 10.27 10.35
N ALA A 72 -44.66 9.81 10.85
CA ALA A 72 -45.93 9.89 10.13
C ALA A 72 -46.26 11.33 9.70
N LYS A 73 -46.11 12.31 10.61
CA LYS A 73 -46.33 13.73 10.30
C LYS A 73 -45.37 14.24 9.24
N PHE A 74 -44.08 13.92 9.37
CA PHE A 74 -43.09 14.31 8.38
C PHE A 74 -43.38 13.72 7.00
N PHE A 75 -43.78 12.44 6.93
CA PHE A 75 -44.15 11.81 5.67
C PHE A 75 -45.44 12.40 5.08
N ASP A 76 -46.43 12.76 5.89
CA ASP A 76 -47.63 13.48 5.44
C ASP A 76 -47.25 14.85 4.82
N ASP A 77 -46.37 15.61 5.49
CA ASP A 77 -45.88 16.90 4.99
C ASP A 77 -45.04 16.75 3.70
N LEU A 78 -44.23 15.69 3.61
CA LEU A 78 -43.41 15.38 2.44
C LEU A 78 -44.27 14.97 1.24
N LEU A 79 -45.26 14.11 1.46
CA LEU A 79 -46.23 13.71 0.44
C LEU A 79 -47.00 14.93 -0.08
N GLN A 80 -47.43 15.83 0.81
CA GLN A 80 -48.06 17.08 0.43
C GLN A 80 -47.11 17.98 -0.38
N CYS A 81 -45.83 18.10 0.02
CA CYS A 81 -44.81 18.85 -0.71
C CYS A 81 -44.62 18.34 -2.16
N CYS A 82 -44.76 17.01 -2.36
CA CYS A 82 -44.58 16.35 -3.64
C CYS A 82 -45.87 16.19 -4.47
N ASP A 83 -47.03 16.62 -3.98
CA ASP A 83 -48.37 16.32 -4.54
C ASP A 83 -48.64 14.80 -4.71
N LEU A 84 -48.22 14.00 -3.74
CA LEU A 84 -48.39 12.54 -3.76
C LEU A 84 -49.32 12.07 -2.64
N THR A 85 -49.92 10.92 -2.87
CA THR A 85 -50.74 10.19 -1.89
C THR A 85 -49.93 9.05 -1.25
N LYS A 86 -50.43 8.51 -0.13
CA LYS A 86 -49.71 7.52 0.68
C LYS A 86 -49.30 6.26 -0.09
N ASP A 87 -50.07 5.84 -1.11
CA ASP A 87 -49.75 4.72 -2.01
C ASP A 87 -48.45 4.91 -2.82
N ARG A 88 -47.89 6.12 -2.83
CA ARG A 88 -46.64 6.48 -3.53
C ARG A 88 -45.42 6.56 -2.62
N LEU A 89 -45.56 6.25 -1.34
CA LEU A 89 -44.43 6.11 -0.42
C LEU A 89 -44.01 4.64 -0.34
N PHE A 90 -42.76 4.30 -0.08
CA PHE A 90 -42.35 2.90 0.15
C PHE A 90 -41.23 2.89 1.17
N LEU A 91 -41.38 2.08 2.21
CA LEU A 91 -40.56 2.10 3.42
C LEU A 91 -39.94 0.72 3.65
N VAL A 92 -38.69 0.63 4.06
CA VAL A 92 -38.09 -0.60 4.62
C VAL A 92 -37.48 -0.29 5.99
N PRO A 93 -37.34 -1.27 6.90
CA PRO A 93 -36.75 -1.02 8.22
C PRO A 93 -35.22 -0.94 8.14
N GLY A 94 -34.61 -0.14 9.02
CA GLY A 94 -33.17 -0.17 9.30
C GLY A 94 -32.82 -0.69 10.69
N ASN A 95 -31.54 -0.73 11.04
CA ASN A 95 -31.09 -1.26 12.33
C ASN A 95 -31.47 -0.35 13.52
N HIS A 96 -31.71 0.95 13.30
CA HIS A 96 -32.28 1.84 14.32
C HIS A 96 -33.79 1.66 14.51
N ASP A 97 -34.49 0.97 13.60
CA ASP A 97 -35.90 0.60 13.78
C ASP A 97 -36.07 -0.65 14.67
N VAL A 98 -34.97 -1.30 15.06
CA VAL A 98 -34.96 -2.46 15.95
C VAL A 98 -35.14 -2.04 17.42
N ASN A 99 -36.16 -2.60 18.07
CA ASN A 99 -36.30 -2.55 19.52
C ASN A 99 -35.31 -3.53 20.17
N ARG A 100 -34.14 -3.02 20.55
CA ARG A 100 -33.07 -3.81 21.17
C ARG A 100 -33.45 -4.45 22.50
N LYS A 101 -34.50 -3.97 23.19
CA LYS A 101 -35.02 -4.59 24.42
C LYS A 101 -35.74 -5.91 24.16
N ASN A 102 -36.22 -6.13 22.93
CA ASN A 102 -36.94 -7.34 22.52
C ASN A 102 -36.01 -8.39 21.90
N ILE A 103 -34.69 -8.18 21.93
CA ILE A 103 -33.70 -9.13 21.42
C ILE A 103 -33.44 -10.22 22.47
N SER A 104 -33.63 -11.48 22.08
CA SER A 104 -33.20 -12.63 22.87
C SER A 104 -31.69 -12.81 22.74
N GLY A 105 -30.97 -12.76 23.87
CA GLY A 105 -29.51 -12.92 23.90
C GLY A 105 -29.05 -14.26 23.32
N ASP A 106 -29.68 -15.36 23.72
CA ASP A 106 -29.34 -16.71 23.23
C ASP A 106 -29.61 -16.85 21.73
N GLN A 107 -30.72 -16.27 21.25
CA GLN A 107 -31.05 -16.30 19.82
C GLN A 107 -30.05 -15.47 19.01
N GLN A 108 -29.65 -14.30 19.51
CA GLN A 108 -28.69 -13.46 18.83
C GLN A 108 -27.30 -14.11 18.80
N ALA A 109 -26.84 -14.68 19.93
CA ALA A 109 -25.58 -15.41 19.99
C ALA A 109 -25.55 -16.54 18.96
N ARG A 110 -26.66 -17.28 18.79
CA ARG A 110 -26.78 -18.31 17.77
C ARG A 110 -26.73 -17.75 16.34
N LEU A 111 -27.39 -16.62 16.06
CA LEU A 111 -27.33 -15.99 14.73
C LEU A 111 -25.91 -15.50 14.38
N VAL A 112 -25.18 -14.98 15.36
CA VAL A 112 -23.78 -14.56 15.20
C VAL A 112 -22.87 -15.78 14.99
N GLU A 113 -23.00 -16.83 15.81
CA GLU A 113 -22.26 -18.09 15.62
C GLU A 113 -22.54 -18.70 14.24
N MET A 114 -23.80 -18.69 13.81
CA MET A 114 -24.17 -19.15 12.47
C MET A 114 -23.50 -18.28 11.40
N ALA A 115 -23.42 -16.95 11.57
CA ALA A 115 -22.79 -16.04 10.61
C ALA A 115 -21.28 -16.26 10.49
N GLU A 116 -20.57 -16.56 11.58
CA GLU A 116 -19.14 -16.93 11.56
C GLU A 116 -18.87 -18.15 10.66
N LYS A 117 -19.85 -19.07 10.56
CA LYS A 117 -19.83 -20.26 9.70
C LYS A 117 -20.94 -20.21 8.65
N SER A 118 -21.20 -19.02 8.10
CA SER A 118 -22.39 -18.71 7.29
C SER A 118 -22.72 -19.73 6.21
N ARG A 119 -21.73 -20.24 5.47
CA ARG A 119 -21.94 -21.24 4.39
C ARG A 119 -22.67 -22.50 4.83
N ASN A 120 -22.52 -22.92 6.09
CA ASN A 120 -23.18 -24.12 6.62
C ASN A 120 -24.64 -23.88 6.99
N HIS A 121 -25.05 -22.62 7.11
CA HIS A 121 -26.32 -22.22 7.71
C HIS A 121 -27.22 -21.43 6.76
N VAL A 122 -26.78 -21.07 5.55
CA VAL A 122 -27.61 -20.38 4.55
C VAL A 122 -28.92 -21.15 4.30
N GLY A 123 -28.85 -22.46 4.09
CA GLY A 123 -30.03 -23.31 3.90
C GLY A 123 -30.99 -23.25 5.09
N GLU A 124 -30.46 -23.43 6.31
CA GLU A 124 -31.24 -23.36 7.55
C GLU A 124 -31.93 -21.99 7.74
N ILE A 125 -31.23 -20.89 7.44
CA ILE A 125 -31.78 -19.53 7.54
C ILE A 125 -32.91 -19.30 6.52
N ASN A 126 -32.73 -19.74 5.28
CA ASN A 126 -33.75 -19.62 4.23
C ASN A 126 -34.96 -20.52 4.52
N GLU A 127 -34.76 -21.75 5.02
CA GLU A 127 -35.83 -22.64 5.47
C GLU A 127 -36.63 -22.03 6.63
N ARG A 128 -35.96 -21.37 7.60
CA ARG A 128 -36.65 -20.69 8.71
C ARG A 128 -37.64 -19.63 8.23
N PHE A 129 -37.31 -18.91 7.15
CA PHE A 129 -38.20 -17.94 6.49
C PHE A 129 -39.34 -18.64 5.74
N ALA A 130 -39.03 -19.69 4.98
CA ALA A 130 -40.01 -20.47 4.22
C ALA A 130 -41.09 -21.07 5.12
N ASP A 131 -40.67 -21.67 6.25
CA ASP A 131 -41.57 -22.36 7.18
C ASP A 131 -42.21 -21.43 8.22
N CYS A 132 -41.82 -20.15 8.24
CA CYS A 132 -42.24 -19.17 9.26
C CYS A 132 -42.10 -19.74 10.69
N THR A 133 -40.90 -20.28 10.96
CA THR A 133 -40.59 -21.02 12.20
C THR A 133 -40.79 -20.17 13.46
N PHE A 134 -40.84 -20.83 14.62
CA PHE A 134 -40.87 -20.12 15.91
C PHE A 134 -39.66 -19.18 16.06
N ASP A 135 -38.46 -19.64 15.70
CA ASP A 135 -37.24 -18.84 15.78
C ASP A 135 -37.35 -17.59 14.89
N HIS A 136 -37.87 -17.72 13.67
CA HIS A 136 -38.12 -16.58 12.78
C HIS A 136 -39.13 -15.60 13.39
N LYS A 137 -40.28 -16.08 13.86
CA LYS A 137 -41.30 -15.22 14.53
C LYS A 137 -40.74 -14.51 15.75
N SER A 138 -39.94 -15.22 16.55
CA SER A 138 -39.24 -14.64 17.71
C SER A 138 -38.27 -13.54 17.30
N ALA A 139 -37.47 -13.76 16.24
CA ALA A 139 -36.53 -12.76 15.76
C ALA A 139 -37.25 -11.48 15.31
N MET A 140 -38.41 -11.63 14.66
CA MET A 140 -39.24 -10.51 14.18
C MET A 140 -39.90 -9.71 15.30
N GLY A 141 -39.98 -10.24 16.52
CA GLY A 141 -40.44 -9.49 17.69
C GLY A 141 -39.63 -8.23 17.98
N ARG A 142 -38.38 -8.16 17.49
CA ARG A 142 -37.53 -6.97 17.59
C ARG A 142 -37.96 -5.81 16.69
N LEU A 143 -38.84 -6.05 15.72
CA LEU A 143 -39.35 -5.05 14.77
C LEU A 143 -40.86 -4.81 14.95
N VAL A 144 -41.44 -5.19 16.09
CA VAL A 144 -42.89 -5.10 16.30
C VAL A 144 -43.42 -3.67 16.17
N GLU A 145 -42.70 -2.68 16.70
CA GLU A 145 -43.10 -1.27 16.62
C GLU A 145 -43.03 -0.73 15.17
N TYR A 146 -42.02 -1.13 14.40
CA TYR A 146 -41.95 -0.83 12.96
C TYR A 146 -43.13 -1.47 12.22
N GLY A 147 -43.42 -2.74 12.52
CA GLY A 147 -44.55 -3.47 11.96
C GLY A 147 -45.89 -2.80 12.23
N ASP A 148 -46.13 -2.39 13.47
CA ASP A 148 -47.34 -1.68 13.89
C ASP A 148 -47.46 -0.32 13.17
N PHE A 149 -46.35 0.42 13.08
CA PHE A 149 -46.31 1.68 12.33
C PHE A 149 -46.67 1.48 10.85
N VAL A 150 -46.06 0.51 10.17
CA VAL A 150 -46.39 0.21 8.76
C VAL A 150 -47.83 -0.27 8.62
N LYS A 151 -48.32 -1.12 9.52
CA LYS A 151 -49.71 -1.60 9.51
C LYS A 151 -50.73 -0.47 9.62
N GLU A 152 -50.45 0.53 10.45
CA GLU A 152 -51.33 1.68 10.64
C GLU A 152 -51.19 2.71 9.51
N TYR A 153 -49.95 3.01 9.10
CA TYR A 153 -49.66 4.12 8.20
C TYR A 153 -49.69 3.72 6.71
N ARG A 154 -49.25 2.50 6.39
CA ARG A 154 -49.14 1.90 5.05
C ARG A 154 -49.49 0.41 5.03
N PRO A 155 -50.76 0.05 5.28
CA PRO A 155 -51.20 -1.33 5.45
C PRO A 155 -50.90 -2.23 4.23
N GLU A 156 -50.78 -1.68 3.02
CA GLU A 156 -50.46 -2.44 1.81
C GLU A 156 -49.03 -3.00 1.81
N LEU A 157 -48.12 -2.39 2.59
CA LEU A 157 -46.74 -2.85 2.75
C LEU A 157 -46.58 -3.80 3.92
N TYR A 158 -47.60 -3.95 4.76
CA TYR A 158 -47.53 -4.77 5.96
C TYR A 158 -47.65 -6.25 5.62
N LYS A 159 -46.57 -6.99 5.92
CA LYS A 159 -46.56 -8.45 5.94
C LYS A 159 -46.26 -8.93 7.35
N GLU A 160 -47.25 -9.56 7.97
CA GLU A 160 -47.13 -10.14 9.30
C GLU A 160 -45.95 -11.13 9.36
N HIS A 161 -45.14 -11.01 10.40
CA HIS A 161 -43.93 -11.80 10.65
C HIS A 161 -42.79 -11.64 9.65
N TYR A 162 -42.83 -10.74 8.67
CA TYR A 162 -41.69 -10.58 7.75
C TYR A 162 -41.22 -9.13 7.57
N HIS A 163 -42.12 -8.15 7.65
CA HIS A 163 -41.80 -6.72 7.48
C HIS A 163 -41.08 -6.41 6.15
N LEU A 164 -41.43 -7.16 5.10
CA LEU A 164 -40.96 -7.05 3.72
C LEU A 164 -42.15 -7.13 2.77
N TYR A 165 -41.99 -6.71 1.52
CA TYR A 165 -43.07 -6.76 0.53
C TYR A 165 -42.53 -6.74 -0.90
N ALA A 166 -43.35 -7.22 -1.83
CA ALA A 166 -43.23 -6.87 -3.24
C ALA A 166 -44.57 -6.29 -3.73
N HIS A 167 -44.50 -5.26 -4.55
CA HIS A 167 -45.67 -4.51 -5.02
C HIS A 167 -45.46 -4.08 -6.47
N THR A 168 -46.51 -4.12 -7.29
CA THR A 168 -46.50 -3.57 -8.64
C THR A 168 -47.50 -2.41 -8.75
N LEU A 169 -47.15 -1.39 -9.52
CA LEU A 169 -48.04 -0.26 -9.79
C LEU A 169 -47.76 0.34 -11.16
N GLU A 170 -48.79 0.94 -11.76
CA GLU A 170 -48.67 1.59 -13.05
C GLU A 170 -48.32 3.08 -12.89
N ILE A 171 -47.25 3.51 -13.57
CA ILE A 171 -46.79 4.90 -13.61
C ILE A 171 -46.38 5.25 -15.03
N ASN A 172 -46.97 6.30 -15.59
CA ASN A 172 -46.62 6.80 -16.92
C ASN A 172 -46.64 5.69 -17.99
N ASP A 173 -47.65 4.81 -17.93
CA ASP A 173 -47.85 3.63 -18.78
C ASP A 173 -46.81 2.50 -18.61
N PHE A 174 -46.00 2.53 -17.55
CA PHE A 174 -45.05 1.46 -17.18
C PHE A 174 -45.50 0.75 -15.91
N ILE A 175 -45.36 -0.56 -15.87
CA ILE A 175 -45.52 -1.36 -14.66
C ILE A 175 -44.20 -1.30 -13.88
N VAL A 176 -44.24 -0.64 -12.72
CA VAL A 176 -43.10 -0.53 -11.80
C VAL A 176 -43.27 -1.57 -10.68
N GLY A 177 -42.35 -2.51 -10.61
CA GLY A 177 -42.23 -3.51 -9.55
C GLY A 177 -41.25 -3.03 -8.48
N ILE A 178 -41.69 -3.04 -7.22
CA ILE A 178 -40.91 -2.59 -6.06
C ILE A 178 -40.77 -3.77 -5.10
N ALA A 179 -39.55 -4.06 -4.70
CA ALA A 179 -39.21 -5.09 -3.72
C ALA A 179 -38.60 -4.45 -2.48
N GLY A 180 -39.31 -4.46 -1.35
CA GLY A 180 -38.81 -4.00 -0.06
C GLY A 180 -38.26 -5.17 0.75
N PHE A 181 -36.94 -5.26 0.86
CA PHE A 181 -36.23 -6.27 1.64
C PHE A 181 -36.12 -5.87 3.11
N ASN A 182 -36.14 -6.87 3.99
CA ASN A 182 -35.86 -6.66 5.41
C ASN A 182 -34.47 -7.21 5.72
N SER A 183 -33.47 -6.34 5.85
CA SER A 183 -32.12 -6.70 6.32
C SER A 183 -31.92 -6.42 7.81
N ALA A 184 -32.87 -5.79 8.50
CA ALA A 184 -32.70 -5.42 9.90
C ALA A 184 -33.04 -6.54 10.90
N TRP A 185 -33.66 -7.63 10.44
CA TRP A 185 -34.26 -8.64 11.32
C TRP A 185 -33.26 -9.43 12.17
N SER A 186 -31.98 -9.48 11.78
CA SER A 186 -30.92 -10.14 12.55
C SER A 186 -30.02 -9.16 13.32
N CYS A 187 -30.26 -7.85 13.23
CA CYS A 187 -29.41 -6.82 13.84
C CYS A 187 -29.62 -6.73 15.36
N ALA A 188 -28.54 -6.45 16.09
CA ALA A 188 -28.57 -6.31 17.54
C ALA A 188 -27.62 -5.25 18.13
N GLY A 189 -26.61 -4.77 17.39
CA GLY A 189 -25.71 -3.74 17.89
C GLY A 189 -24.31 -3.73 17.26
N PRO A 190 -23.23 -3.47 18.04
CA PRO A 190 -21.88 -3.30 17.50
C PRO A 190 -21.32 -4.51 16.72
N GLU A 191 -21.88 -5.69 16.96
CA GLU A 191 -21.51 -6.96 16.34
C GLU A 191 -22.11 -7.14 14.92
N ASP A 192 -22.89 -6.18 14.43
CA ASP A 192 -23.66 -6.31 13.18
C ASP A 192 -22.78 -6.23 11.91
N ASP A 193 -21.52 -5.80 12.01
CA ASP A 193 -20.60 -5.72 10.86
C ASP A 193 -20.30 -7.13 10.32
N ARG A 194 -20.70 -7.39 9.05
CA ARG A 194 -20.58 -8.67 8.33
C ARG A 194 -21.28 -9.87 8.96
N HIS A 195 -22.19 -9.66 9.92
CA HIS A 195 -22.95 -10.73 10.57
C HIS A 195 -24.47 -10.62 10.35
N VAL A 196 -24.91 -9.69 9.49
CA VAL A 196 -26.32 -9.56 9.14
C VAL A 196 -26.76 -10.70 8.21
N TRP A 197 -27.87 -11.33 8.55
CA TRP A 197 -28.52 -12.31 7.70
C TRP A 197 -29.64 -11.62 6.91
N LEU A 198 -29.75 -11.92 5.63
CA LEU A 198 -30.85 -11.51 4.76
C LEU A 198 -31.86 -12.64 4.55
N ALA A 199 -31.46 -13.92 4.58
CA ALA A 199 -32.22 -14.99 3.92
C ALA A 199 -32.39 -14.67 2.42
N SER A 200 -31.25 -14.42 1.76
CA SER A 200 -31.16 -13.84 0.42
C SER A 200 -31.94 -14.67 -0.61
N GLU A 201 -31.73 -15.99 -0.64
CA GLU A 201 -32.42 -16.87 -1.58
C GLU A 201 -33.94 -16.78 -1.46
N TRP A 202 -34.48 -16.89 -0.25
CA TRP A 202 -35.92 -16.89 -0.01
C TRP A 202 -36.52 -15.52 -0.30
N GLN A 203 -35.93 -14.43 0.24
CA GLN A 203 -36.47 -13.09 0.00
C GLN A 203 -36.46 -12.75 -1.49
N PHE A 204 -35.35 -12.97 -2.22
CA PHE A 204 -35.30 -12.68 -3.66
C PHE A 204 -36.28 -13.54 -4.47
N ASN A 205 -36.45 -14.81 -4.15
CA ASN A 205 -37.43 -15.68 -4.81
C ASN A 205 -38.86 -15.16 -4.57
N TYR A 206 -39.21 -14.86 -3.32
CA TYR A 206 -40.51 -14.29 -2.95
C TYR A 206 -40.81 -12.97 -3.69
N MET A 207 -39.83 -12.06 -3.77
CA MET A 207 -39.99 -10.81 -4.49
C MET A 207 -40.21 -11.03 -5.99
N SER A 208 -39.40 -11.92 -6.57
CA SER A 208 -39.39 -12.20 -8.01
C SER A 208 -40.72 -12.76 -8.50
N GLU A 209 -41.42 -13.58 -7.72
CA GLU A 209 -42.76 -14.09 -8.05
C GLU A 209 -43.75 -12.97 -8.39
N ILE A 210 -43.61 -11.81 -7.73
CA ILE A 210 -44.53 -10.68 -7.87
C ILE A 210 -44.02 -9.68 -8.93
N ILE A 211 -42.71 -9.40 -8.98
CA ILE A 211 -42.17 -8.32 -9.82
C ILE A 211 -41.63 -8.78 -11.19
N ASN A 212 -41.51 -10.07 -11.48
CA ASN A 212 -40.89 -10.58 -12.71
C ASN A 212 -41.57 -10.13 -14.02
N GLY A 213 -42.84 -9.70 -13.96
CA GLY A 213 -43.56 -9.14 -15.11
C GLY A 213 -43.52 -7.62 -15.22
N ALA A 214 -42.83 -6.92 -14.30
CA ALA A 214 -42.76 -5.47 -14.30
C ALA A 214 -41.73 -4.95 -15.33
N ASP A 215 -42.07 -3.85 -15.98
CA ASP A 215 -41.22 -3.15 -16.93
C ASP A 215 -39.97 -2.57 -16.25
N ILE A 216 -40.12 -2.08 -15.02
CA ILE A 216 -39.06 -1.51 -14.19
C ILE A 216 -39.09 -2.22 -12.84
N ARG A 217 -37.92 -2.57 -12.28
CA ARG A 217 -37.79 -3.39 -11.08
C ARG A 217 -36.81 -2.71 -10.13
N ILE A 218 -37.29 -2.30 -8.97
CA ILE A 218 -36.55 -1.49 -7.99
C ILE A 218 -36.54 -2.25 -6.65
N GLY A 219 -35.35 -2.56 -6.13
CA GLY A 219 -35.18 -3.11 -4.79
C GLY A 219 -34.85 -2.01 -3.77
N LEU A 220 -35.37 -2.16 -2.55
CA LEU A 220 -35.11 -1.30 -1.40
C LEU A 220 -34.56 -2.17 -0.27
N ILE A 221 -33.40 -1.81 0.27
CA ILE A 221 -32.77 -2.49 1.41
C ILE A 221 -32.09 -1.44 2.29
N HIS A 222 -31.98 -1.64 3.60
CA HIS A 222 -31.28 -0.65 4.43
C HIS A 222 -29.76 -0.82 4.34
N HIS A 223 -29.25 -1.98 4.76
CA HIS A 223 -27.82 -2.30 4.74
C HIS A 223 -27.30 -2.58 3.32
N PRO A 224 -26.10 -2.07 2.96
CA PRO A 224 -25.39 -2.52 1.77
C PRO A 224 -24.94 -3.99 1.91
N PHE A 225 -24.64 -4.65 0.79
CA PHE A 225 -24.40 -6.09 0.77
C PHE A 225 -23.14 -6.54 1.52
N ASP A 226 -22.16 -5.67 1.71
CA ASP A 226 -20.94 -5.92 2.48
C ASP A 226 -21.19 -6.05 3.99
N TRP A 227 -22.39 -5.68 4.48
CA TRP A 227 -22.81 -5.94 5.86
C TRP A 227 -23.44 -7.33 6.06
N LEU A 228 -23.82 -8.00 4.96
CA LEU A 228 -24.37 -9.34 5.04
C LEU A 228 -23.29 -10.35 5.41
N SER A 229 -23.72 -11.50 5.94
CA SER A 229 -22.83 -12.64 6.16
C SER A 229 -22.11 -13.04 4.87
N GLU A 230 -20.86 -13.51 4.99
CA GLU A 230 -19.98 -13.81 3.85
C GLU A 230 -20.66 -14.65 2.76
N ALA A 231 -21.45 -15.65 3.16
CA ALA A 231 -22.15 -16.54 2.24
C ALA A 231 -23.33 -15.86 1.50
N GLU A 232 -24.02 -14.90 2.13
CA GLU A 232 -25.17 -14.21 1.53
C GLU A 232 -24.78 -12.96 0.75
N GLN A 233 -23.61 -12.36 1.02
CA GLN A 233 -23.14 -11.18 0.28
C GLN A 233 -23.10 -11.45 -1.24
N HIS A 234 -22.39 -12.50 -1.66
CA HIS A 234 -22.24 -12.82 -3.09
C HIS A 234 -23.56 -13.28 -3.72
N ASP A 235 -24.37 -14.04 -2.99
CA ASP A 235 -25.68 -14.50 -3.46
C ASP A 235 -26.64 -13.32 -3.68
N ALA A 236 -26.72 -12.38 -2.73
CA ALA A 236 -27.55 -11.19 -2.83
C ALA A 236 -27.09 -10.27 -3.98
N GLU A 237 -25.79 -10.05 -4.15
CA GLU A 237 -25.23 -9.28 -5.27
C GLU A 237 -25.59 -9.90 -6.64
N SER A 238 -25.40 -11.21 -6.76
CA SER A 238 -25.70 -11.96 -7.98
C SER A 238 -27.19 -11.94 -8.32
N ARG A 239 -28.06 -12.15 -7.31
CA ARG A 239 -29.52 -12.12 -7.48
C ARG A 239 -30.04 -10.73 -7.81
N ALA A 240 -29.57 -9.69 -7.12
CA ALA A 240 -29.93 -8.32 -7.43
C ALA A 240 -29.56 -7.97 -8.89
N SER A 241 -28.35 -8.31 -9.31
CA SER A 241 -27.88 -8.05 -10.68
C SER A 241 -28.71 -8.75 -11.76
N ARG A 242 -29.35 -9.89 -11.45
CA ARG A 242 -30.19 -10.64 -12.40
C ARG A 242 -31.67 -10.22 -12.38
N SER A 243 -32.17 -9.75 -11.24
CA SER A 243 -33.60 -9.58 -10.99
C SER A 243 -34.06 -8.12 -10.89
N LEU A 244 -33.14 -7.18 -10.68
CA LEU A 244 -33.44 -5.77 -10.46
C LEU A 244 -32.74 -4.87 -11.48
N HIS A 245 -33.35 -3.73 -11.78
CA HIS A 245 -32.72 -2.67 -12.57
C HIS A 245 -32.07 -1.62 -11.66
N PHE A 246 -32.67 -1.39 -10.49
CA PHE A 246 -32.17 -0.48 -9.47
C PHE A 246 -32.23 -1.14 -8.09
N LEU A 247 -31.22 -0.89 -7.24
CA LEU A 247 -31.20 -1.26 -5.83
C LEU A 247 -30.83 -0.02 -5.02
N LEU A 248 -31.71 0.37 -4.09
CA LEU A 248 -31.57 1.57 -3.28
C LEU A 248 -31.26 1.16 -1.84
N HIS A 249 -30.27 1.82 -1.22
CA HIS A 249 -29.94 1.59 0.18
C HIS A 249 -29.53 2.85 0.95
N GLY A 250 -29.38 2.68 2.27
CA GLY A 250 -28.99 3.71 3.24
C GLY A 250 -27.74 3.33 4.03
N HIS A 251 -27.73 3.65 5.33
CA HIS A 251 -26.79 3.21 6.36
C HIS A 251 -25.39 3.84 6.31
N THR A 252 -24.80 4.01 5.12
CA THR A 252 -23.41 4.54 4.98
C THR A 252 -23.32 6.06 5.08
N HIS A 253 -24.46 6.76 5.26
CA HIS A 253 -24.60 8.22 5.35
C HIS A 253 -23.91 8.99 4.20
N THR A 254 -23.76 8.35 3.04
CA THR A 254 -23.02 8.89 1.90
C THR A 254 -23.82 8.67 0.63
N SER A 255 -24.11 9.76 -0.10
CA SER A 255 -24.79 9.68 -1.40
C SER A 255 -23.81 9.30 -2.50
N TRP A 256 -24.02 8.17 -3.16
CA TRP A 256 -23.25 7.75 -4.32
C TRP A 256 -24.07 6.88 -5.27
N VAL A 257 -23.61 6.78 -6.53
CA VAL A 257 -24.20 5.92 -7.55
C VAL A 257 -23.14 4.96 -8.07
N ARG A 258 -23.43 3.66 -8.06
CA ARG A 258 -22.59 2.65 -8.72
C ARG A 258 -23.36 2.05 -9.90
N PRO A 259 -23.09 2.54 -11.12
CA PRO A 259 -23.65 1.93 -12.32
C PRO A 259 -22.93 0.60 -12.57
N THR A 260 -23.60 -0.52 -12.31
CA THR A 260 -23.16 -1.84 -12.80
C THR A 260 -23.84 -2.14 -14.14
N GLU A 261 -23.35 -3.13 -14.89
CA GLU A 261 -23.91 -3.47 -16.21
C GLU A 261 -25.42 -3.82 -16.16
N ASN A 262 -25.90 -4.41 -15.07
CA ASN A 262 -27.27 -4.95 -15.00
C ASN A 262 -28.16 -4.30 -13.94
N CYS A 263 -27.64 -3.96 -12.75
CA CYS A 263 -28.39 -3.36 -11.64
C CYS A 263 -27.65 -2.13 -11.08
N ILE A 264 -28.28 -0.97 -11.11
CA ILE A 264 -27.68 0.25 -10.58
C ILE A 264 -27.91 0.33 -9.08
N GLN A 265 -26.83 0.51 -8.31
CA GLN A 265 -26.92 0.70 -6.87
C GLN A 265 -26.88 2.20 -6.55
N LEU A 266 -27.83 2.66 -5.72
CA LEU A 266 -27.91 4.05 -5.27
C LEU A 266 -27.98 4.13 -3.75
N ALA A 267 -27.02 4.82 -3.15
CA ALA A 267 -27.00 5.10 -1.72
C ALA A 267 -27.57 6.50 -1.47
N ALA A 268 -28.46 6.64 -0.48
CA ALA A 268 -28.84 7.95 0.05
C ALA A 268 -27.95 8.33 1.23
N GLY A 269 -27.60 9.62 1.33
CA GLY A 269 -27.17 10.21 2.58
C GLY A 269 -28.27 10.22 3.63
N ALA A 270 -27.95 10.75 4.80
CA ALA A 270 -28.87 10.78 5.93
C ALA A 270 -29.71 12.07 5.95
N VAL A 271 -30.96 11.97 6.39
CA VAL A 271 -31.81 13.16 6.63
C VAL A 271 -31.60 13.71 8.04
N GLY A 272 -31.21 12.86 8.99
CA GLY A 272 -30.70 13.22 10.30
C GLY A 272 -29.28 12.68 10.45
N ALA A 273 -28.28 13.55 10.66
CA ALA A 273 -26.89 13.12 10.74
C ALA A 273 -26.12 13.85 11.84
N ASP A 274 -24.95 13.32 12.19
CA ASP A 274 -24.08 13.94 13.20
C ASP A 274 -23.18 15.03 12.60
N THR A 275 -22.73 14.85 11.37
CA THR A 275 -21.88 15.81 10.65
C THR A 275 -22.56 16.34 9.39
N VAL A 276 -22.11 17.51 8.93
CA VAL A 276 -22.75 18.26 7.84
C VAL A 276 -22.63 17.55 6.48
N ASP A 277 -21.52 16.84 6.27
CA ASP A 277 -21.18 16.09 5.05
C ASP A 277 -22.00 14.80 4.86
N GLN A 278 -22.61 14.29 5.93
CA GLN A 278 -23.45 13.10 5.91
C GLN A 278 -24.88 13.37 5.44
N PHE A 279 -25.32 14.64 5.49
CA PHE A 279 -26.68 14.99 5.09
C PHE A 279 -26.84 14.84 3.58
N GLY A 280 -27.80 14.02 3.15
CA GLY A 280 -28.02 13.79 1.72
C GLY A 280 -29.41 13.23 1.40
N VAL A 281 -29.96 13.64 0.26
CA VAL A 281 -31.11 12.99 -0.38
C VAL A 281 -30.94 13.00 -1.90
N ASN A 282 -31.54 12.03 -2.58
CA ASN A 282 -31.42 11.89 -4.03
C ASN A 282 -32.78 12.06 -4.71
N LEU A 283 -32.86 12.84 -5.78
CA LEU A 283 -34.00 12.83 -6.70
C LEU A 283 -33.55 12.24 -8.04
N VAL A 284 -34.05 11.07 -8.39
CA VAL A 284 -33.58 10.33 -9.55
C VAL A 284 -34.64 10.33 -10.62
N ARG A 285 -34.22 10.58 -11.86
CA ARG A 285 -35.05 10.57 -13.06
C ARG A 285 -34.50 9.55 -14.03
N THR A 286 -35.33 8.63 -14.50
CA THR A 286 -34.95 7.65 -15.52
C THR A 286 -35.93 7.69 -16.68
N ASP A 287 -35.43 7.65 -17.92
CA ASP A 287 -36.21 7.38 -19.12
C ASP A 287 -36.15 5.87 -19.42
N PRO A 288 -37.23 5.11 -19.18
CA PRO A 288 -37.20 3.65 -19.36
C PRO A 288 -37.03 3.19 -20.81
N LEU A 289 -37.28 4.07 -21.79
CA LEU A 289 -37.14 3.76 -23.21
C LEU A 289 -35.68 3.87 -23.66
N THR A 290 -34.96 4.88 -23.17
CA THR A 290 -33.57 5.15 -23.54
C THR A 290 -32.56 4.67 -22.50
N GLY A 291 -33.03 4.36 -21.29
CA GLY A 291 -32.25 4.09 -20.08
C GLY A 291 -31.46 5.28 -19.53
N ALA A 292 -31.56 6.45 -20.16
CA ALA A 292 -30.90 7.66 -19.68
C ALA A 292 -31.41 8.01 -18.28
N THR A 293 -30.51 8.09 -17.32
CA THR A 293 -30.84 8.29 -15.91
C THR A 293 -29.98 9.42 -15.33
N THR A 294 -30.58 10.27 -14.50
CA THR A 294 -29.90 11.35 -13.80
C THR A 294 -30.29 11.28 -12.33
N ALA A 295 -29.31 11.16 -11.43
CA ALA A 295 -29.50 11.33 -10.00
C ALA A 295 -29.11 12.76 -9.61
N HIS A 296 -30.08 13.55 -9.14
CA HIS A 296 -29.85 14.85 -8.53
C HIS A 296 -29.52 14.65 -7.06
N LEU A 297 -28.30 15.03 -6.66
CA LEU A 297 -27.81 14.91 -5.29
C LEU A 297 -28.00 16.22 -4.56
N PHE A 298 -28.64 16.15 -3.40
CA PHE A 298 -28.84 17.30 -2.52
C PHE A 298 -28.20 17.02 -1.18
N GLY A 299 -27.50 18.01 -0.63
CA GLY A 299 -26.87 17.93 0.68
C GLY A 299 -27.15 19.17 1.50
N TYR A 300 -26.61 19.23 2.70
CA TYR A 300 -26.86 20.32 3.63
C TYR A 300 -25.56 21.08 3.94
N ASN A 301 -25.54 22.40 3.75
CA ASN A 301 -24.46 23.27 4.23
C ASN A 301 -25.04 24.67 4.51
N LYS A 302 -25.36 24.94 5.79
CA LYS A 302 -26.09 26.15 6.21
C LYS A 302 -27.42 26.34 5.44
N GLY A 303 -28.06 25.23 5.11
CA GLY A 303 -29.25 25.13 4.28
C GLY A 303 -29.11 24.03 3.22
N TRP A 304 -30.22 23.48 2.75
CA TRP A 304 -30.21 22.49 1.68
C TRP A 304 -29.77 23.12 0.35
N THR A 305 -28.85 22.44 -0.32
CA THR A 305 -28.27 22.87 -1.58
C THR A 305 -28.02 21.67 -2.50
N ILE A 306 -27.70 21.96 -3.76
CA ILE A 306 -27.12 20.97 -4.67
C ILE A 306 -25.78 20.51 -4.09
N GLN A 307 -25.57 19.20 -4.04
CA GLN A 307 -24.33 18.60 -3.56
C GLN A 307 -23.47 18.21 -4.75
N PRO A 308 -22.43 18.98 -5.08
CA PRO A 308 -21.48 18.57 -6.10
C PRO A 308 -20.69 17.37 -5.60
N VAL A 309 -20.45 16.41 -6.48
CA VAL A 309 -19.50 15.32 -6.27
C VAL A 309 -18.44 15.50 -7.35
N ALA A 310 -17.20 15.75 -6.91
CA ALA A 310 -16.09 15.98 -7.84
C ALA A 310 -16.00 14.86 -8.87
N ASP A 311 -15.74 15.24 -10.13
CA ASP A 311 -15.48 14.35 -11.27
C ASP A 311 -16.67 13.50 -11.77
N HIS A 312 -17.79 13.51 -11.05
CA HIS A 312 -18.97 12.70 -11.38
C HIS A 312 -20.29 13.48 -11.42
N ALA A 313 -20.40 14.55 -10.65
CA ALA A 313 -21.59 15.39 -10.56
C ALA A 313 -21.21 16.81 -10.11
N ASP A 314 -20.42 17.54 -10.90
CA ASP A 314 -19.94 18.90 -10.55
C ASP A 314 -21.08 19.90 -10.30
N GLU A 315 -22.25 19.66 -10.92
CA GLU A 315 -23.48 20.43 -10.70
C GLU A 315 -24.51 19.68 -9.83
N GLY A 316 -24.06 18.66 -9.08
CA GLY A 316 -24.88 17.73 -8.31
C GLY A 316 -25.88 16.94 -9.15
N GLN A 317 -25.59 16.76 -10.44
CA GLN A 317 -26.34 15.91 -11.36
C GLN A 317 -25.44 14.78 -11.84
N TRP A 318 -25.67 13.57 -11.36
CA TRP A 318 -24.93 12.40 -11.80
C TRP A 318 -25.70 11.70 -12.93
N SER A 319 -25.21 11.83 -14.15
CA SER A 319 -25.86 11.23 -15.34
C SER A 319 -25.21 9.90 -15.74
N PHE A 320 -26.02 8.88 -15.99
CA PHE A 320 -25.57 7.54 -16.36
C PHE A 320 -26.66 6.81 -17.16
N ASN A 321 -26.30 5.69 -17.79
CA ASN A 321 -27.25 4.85 -18.52
C ASN A 321 -27.57 3.59 -17.72
N SER A 322 -28.86 3.31 -17.51
CA SER A 322 -29.35 2.04 -17.01
C SER A 322 -29.49 1.00 -18.12
N SER A 323 -29.61 -0.26 -17.71
CA SER A 323 -29.92 -1.41 -18.57
C SER A 323 -31.32 -1.35 -19.19
N LEU A 324 -32.17 -0.40 -18.78
CA LEU A 324 -33.52 -0.21 -19.33
C LEU A 324 -33.46 0.19 -20.81
N ARG A 325 -34.10 -0.60 -21.67
CA ARG A 325 -34.33 -0.31 -23.09
C ARG A 325 -35.70 -0.83 -23.52
N LEU A 326 -36.75 -0.32 -22.87
CA LEU A 326 -38.10 -0.77 -23.16
C LEU A 326 -38.50 -0.35 -24.58
N LYS A 327 -38.94 -1.32 -25.39
CA LYS A 327 -39.47 -1.03 -26.73
C LYS A 327 -40.76 -0.24 -26.55
N LYS A 328 -40.90 0.90 -27.25
CA LYS A 328 -42.19 1.62 -27.30
C LYS A 328 -43.31 0.63 -27.56
N PRO A 329 -44.47 0.74 -26.89
CA PRO A 329 -45.63 -0.08 -27.24
C PRO A 329 -46.02 0.23 -28.69
N GLN A 330 -45.61 -0.64 -29.62
CA GLN A 330 -46.10 -0.60 -30.98
C GLN A 330 -47.49 -1.23 -30.94
N LYS A 331 -48.52 -0.42 -31.19
CA LYS A 331 -49.75 -0.94 -31.79
C LYS A 331 -49.32 -1.70 -33.05
N TYR A 332 -49.48 -3.02 -33.02
CA TYR A 332 -49.20 -3.89 -34.16
C TYR A 332 -49.97 -3.39 -35.38
N SER A 333 -49.24 -2.88 -36.37
CA SER A 333 -49.66 -2.88 -37.76
C SER A 333 -48.61 -3.64 -38.55
N ALA A 334 -49.03 -4.74 -39.14
CA ALA A 334 -48.23 -5.56 -40.04
C ALA A 334 -47.69 -4.71 -41.20
N GLY A 335 -46.42 -4.89 -41.54
CA GLY A 335 -45.82 -4.26 -42.71
C GLY A 335 -44.31 -4.43 -42.72
N SER A 336 -43.82 -5.06 -43.79
CA SER A 336 -42.42 -5.27 -44.13
C SER A 336 -41.61 -3.97 -44.11
N ASP A 337 -40.34 -4.04 -43.71
CA ASP A 337 -39.25 -3.84 -44.66
C ASP A 337 -37.89 -4.06 -43.99
N ALA A 338 -37.06 -4.82 -44.70
CA ALA A 338 -35.68 -5.09 -44.37
C ALA A 338 -34.84 -3.83 -44.59
N ASN A 339 -34.09 -3.43 -43.56
CA ASN A 339 -32.75 -2.85 -43.75
C ASN A 339 -31.99 -2.85 -42.41
N THR A 340 -31.13 -3.84 -42.30
CA THR A 340 -30.06 -3.95 -41.30
C THR A 340 -29.04 -2.81 -41.48
N GLN A 341 -28.91 -1.95 -40.48
CA GLN A 341 -27.67 -1.25 -40.19
C GLN A 341 -27.16 -1.75 -38.84
N ALA A 342 -26.01 -2.43 -38.89
CA ALA A 342 -25.33 -2.98 -37.73
C ALA A 342 -24.89 -1.83 -36.82
N VAL A 343 -25.42 -1.80 -35.60
CA VAL A 343 -24.88 -1.01 -34.49
C VAL A 343 -23.79 -1.87 -33.86
N ASN A 344 -22.55 -1.36 -33.85
CA ASN A 344 -21.41 -2.02 -33.24
C ASN A 344 -21.70 -2.35 -31.77
N HIS A 345 -21.69 -3.64 -31.45
CA HIS A 345 -21.57 -4.12 -30.08
C HIS A 345 -20.22 -3.68 -29.49
N PRO A 346 -20.12 -3.36 -28.18
CA PRO A 346 -18.82 -3.34 -27.53
C PRO A 346 -18.21 -4.74 -27.67
N SER A 347 -17.07 -4.84 -28.38
CA SER A 347 -16.36 -6.09 -28.58
C SER A 347 -15.90 -6.64 -27.22
N LEU A 348 -16.19 -7.92 -26.97
CA LEU A 348 -15.69 -8.68 -25.83
C LEU A 348 -14.14 -8.52 -25.70
N PRO A 349 -13.59 -8.57 -24.48
CA PRO A 349 -12.14 -8.61 -24.27
C PRO A 349 -11.51 -9.76 -25.09
N TYR A 350 -10.45 -9.47 -25.86
CA TYR A 350 -9.77 -10.47 -26.69
C TYR A 350 -8.90 -11.40 -25.83
N VAL A 351 -9.37 -12.63 -25.59
CA VAL A 351 -8.59 -13.68 -24.92
C VAL A 351 -7.76 -14.42 -25.98
N PRO A 352 -6.42 -14.44 -25.90
CA PRO A 352 -5.61 -15.22 -26.84
C PRO A 352 -5.99 -16.70 -26.79
N PRO A 353 -6.14 -17.36 -27.95
CA PRO A 353 -6.52 -18.76 -28.00
C PRO A 353 -5.38 -19.67 -27.50
N PHE A 354 -5.72 -20.72 -26.75
CA PHE A 354 -4.75 -21.73 -26.34
C PHE A 354 -4.63 -22.79 -27.43
N CYS A 355 -3.59 -22.67 -28.27
CA CYS A 355 -3.40 -23.56 -29.44
C CYS A 355 -2.10 -24.37 -29.37
N GLY A 356 -2.13 -25.61 -29.84
CA GLY A 356 -0.95 -26.41 -30.17
C GLY A 356 -0.15 -26.90 -28.96
N ARG A 357 -0.75 -26.89 -27.78
CA ARG A 357 -0.14 -27.30 -26.50
C ARG A 357 -0.96 -28.34 -25.75
N GLU A 358 -1.99 -28.90 -26.36
CA GLU A 358 -2.92 -29.84 -25.76
C GLU A 358 -2.20 -31.14 -25.35
N LYS A 359 -1.27 -31.61 -26.17
CA LYS A 359 -0.43 -32.78 -25.83
C LYS A 359 0.46 -32.52 -24.62
N LEU A 360 1.07 -31.34 -24.57
CA LEU A 360 1.93 -30.95 -23.46
C LEU A 360 1.12 -30.81 -22.18
N LEU A 361 -0.05 -30.16 -22.26
CA LEU A 361 -0.98 -30.02 -21.15
C LEU A 361 -1.33 -31.39 -20.55
N ASN A 362 -1.72 -32.37 -21.38
CA ASN A 362 -2.02 -33.73 -20.91
C ASN A 362 -0.83 -34.40 -20.21
N VAL A 363 0.38 -34.30 -20.77
CA VAL A 363 1.60 -34.86 -20.14
C VAL A 363 1.86 -34.25 -18.77
N LEU A 364 1.67 -32.93 -18.63
CA LEU A 364 1.85 -32.24 -17.35
C LEU A 364 0.74 -32.58 -16.35
N THR A 365 -0.50 -32.74 -16.81
CA THR A 365 -1.63 -33.19 -15.99
C THR A 365 -1.35 -34.56 -15.39
N ASP A 366 -1.02 -35.55 -16.24
CA ASP A 366 -0.73 -36.92 -15.83
C ASP A 366 0.41 -36.98 -14.79
N TYR A 367 1.45 -36.15 -14.97
CA TYR A 367 2.57 -36.07 -14.04
C TYR A 367 2.16 -35.44 -12.70
N LEU A 368 1.46 -34.30 -12.72
CA LEU A 368 1.11 -33.52 -11.54
C LEU A 368 -0.02 -34.18 -10.71
N GLU A 369 -0.79 -35.11 -11.29
CA GLU A 369 -1.69 -35.98 -10.53
C GLU A 369 -0.93 -36.79 -9.49
N HIS A 370 0.21 -37.36 -9.89
CA HIS A 370 0.98 -38.32 -9.09
C HIS A 370 2.14 -37.70 -8.30
N ASN A 371 2.48 -36.44 -8.59
CA ASN A 371 3.60 -35.72 -7.96
C ASN A 371 3.11 -34.38 -7.37
N SER A 372 3.87 -33.81 -6.45
CA SER A 372 3.49 -32.55 -5.78
C SER A 372 4.09 -31.30 -6.43
N SER A 373 5.04 -31.43 -7.36
CA SER A 373 5.75 -30.26 -7.92
C SER A 373 6.22 -30.43 -9.36
N ILE A 374 6.14 -29.33 -10.14
CA ILE A 374 6.71 -29.19 -11.47
C ILE A 374 7.42 -27.83 -11.61
N ALA A 375 8.49 -27.78 -12.40
CA ALA A 375 9.21 -26.56 -12.74
C ALA A 375 9.22 -26.38 -14.27
N LEU A 376 8.52 -25.36 -14.74
CA LEU A 376 8.40 -25.05 -16.16
C LEU A 376 9.38 -23.95 -16.52
N TYR A 377 10.31 -24.23 -17.44
CA TYR A 377 11.30 -23.26 -17.92
C TYR A 377 11.15 -22.98 -19.41
N GLY A 378 11.62 -21.81 -19.86
CA GLY A 378 11.61 -21.46 -21.29
C GLY A 378 11.65 -19.96 -21.48
N MET A 379 11.84 -19.51 -22.72
CA MET A 379 11.93 -18.08 -23.03
C MET A 379 10.71 -17.29 -22.55
N SER A 380 10.91 -16.02 -22.19
CA SER A 380 9.82 -15.12 -21.81
C SER A 380 8.86 -14.94 -22.99
N GLY A 381 7.54 -14.98 -22.75
CA GLY A 381 6.54 -14.84 -23.82
C GLY A 381 6.30 -16.10 -24.67
N ASN A 382 6.86 -17.26 -24.30
CA ASN A 382 6.48 -18.56 -24.87
C ASN A 382 5.19 -19.14 -24.27
N GLY A 383 4.40 -18.38 -23.52
CA GLY A 383 3.08 -18.83 -23.03
C GLY A 383 3.10 -19.83 -21.86
N LYS A 384 4.16 -19.83 -21.04
CA LYS A 384 4.25 -20.59 -19.79
C LYS A 384 3.07 -20.30 -18.85
N THR A 385 2.82 -19.02 -18.58
CA THR A 385 1.70 -18.58 -17.74
C THR A 385 0.34 -19.09 -18.22
N ALA A 386 0.07 -19.02 -19.53
CA ALA A 386 -1.18 -19.54 -20.09
C ALA A 386 -1.30 -21.06 -19.93
N LEU A 387 -0.20 -21.80 -20.07
CA LEU A 387 -0.15 -23.24 -19.83
C LEU A 387 -0.38 -23.59 -18.34
N ILE A 388 0.20 -22.85 -17.40
CA ILE A 388 0.01 -23.07 -15.95
C ILE A 388 -1.46 -22.87 -15.56
N LYS A 389 -2.10 -21.81 -16.05
CA LYS A 389 -3.52 -21.55 -15.81
C LYS A 389 -4.40 -22.64 -16.41
N LYS A 390 -4.13 -23.04 -17.66
CA LYS A 390 -4.85 -24.17 -18.30
C LYS A 390 -4.63 -25.51 -17.61
N LEU A 391 -3.47 -25.69 -16.98
CA LEU A 391 -3.19 -26.85 -16.15
C LEU A 391 -4.06 -26.83 -14.89
N HIS A 392 -4.20 -25.69 -14.20
CA HIS A 392 -5.13 -25.58 -13.06
C HIS A 392 -6.60 -25.79 -13.46
N ASP A 393 -7.03 -25.28 -14.62
CA ASP A 393 -8.40 -25.45 -15.14
C ASP A 393 -8.80 -26.91 -15.41
N GLN A 394 -7.84 -27.85 -15.43
CA GLN A 394 -8.13 -29.27 -15.62
C GLN A 394 -9.03 -29.79 -14.50
N ALA A 395 -9.94 -30.71 -14.82
CA ALA A 395 -10.89 -31.28 -13.87
C ALA A 395 -10.23 -31.88 -12.61
N ASN A 396 -8.97 -32.31 -12.74
CA ASN A 396 -8.15 -32.88 -11.69
C ASN A 396 -7.68 -31.86 -10.64
N PHE A 397 -7.59 -30.57 -11.00
CA PHE A 397 -7.00 -29.52 -10.17
C PHE A 397 -7.92 -28.32 -9.94
N ASN A 398 -9.02 -28.19 -10.69
CA ASN A 398 -9.91 -27.04 -10.63
C ASN A 398 -10.57 -26.80 -9.25
N SER A 399 -10.61 -27.83 -8.39
CA SER A 399 -11.12 -27.75 -7.02
C SER A 399 -10.07 -27.26 -6.02
N LEU A 400 -8.79 -27.27 -6.39
CA LEU A 400 -7.69 -26.77 -5.57
C LEU A 400 -7.72 -25.24 -5.54
N LYS A 401 -7.50 -24.66 -4.36
CA LYS A 401 -7.42 -23.20 -4.19
C LYS A 401 -6.19 -22.67 -4.93
N PHE A 402 -6.41 -21.86 -5.96
CA PHE A 402 -5.34 -21.29 -6.78
C PHE A 402 -4.69 -20.12 -6.06
N LEU A 403 -3.36 -20.15 -5.91
CA LEU A 403 -2.58 -19.09 -5.30
C LEU A 403 -1.40 -18.73 -6.20
N ASP A 404 -1.29 -17.45 -6.55
CA ASP A 404 -0.14 -16.88 -7.26
C ASP A 404 0.81 -16.18 -6.27
N ILE A 405 2.06 -16.62 -6.26
CA ILE A 405 3.15 -16.04 -5.50
C ILE A 405 4.18 -15.48 -6.48
N ASN A 406 4.15 -14.17 -6.71
CA ASN A 406 5.14 -13.47 -7.51
C ASN A 406 6.44 -13.25 -6.72
N CYS A 407 7.55 -13.79 -7.20
CA CYS A 407 8.85 -13.73 -6.52
C CYS A 407 9.72 -12.55 -6.97
N SER A 408 10.62 -12.16 -6.08
CA SER A 408 11.72 -11.21 -6.32
C SER A 408 13.02 -11.77 -5.72
N LYS A 409 14.18 -11.19 -6.04
CA LYS A 409 15.48 -11.61 -5.46
C LYS A 409 15.54 -11.47 -3.94
N GLN A 410 14.75 -10.57 -3.35
CA GLN A 410 14.76 -10.21 -1.93
C GLN A 410 13.54 -10.73 -1.16
N ILE A 411 12.67 -11.55 -1.78
CA ILE A 411 11.49 -12.09 -1.08
C ILE A 411 11.93 -12.96 0.12
N THR A 412 11.24 -12.81 1.25
CA THR A 412 11.52 -13.57 2.48
C THR A 412 10.52 -14.71 2.69
N ALA A 413 10.90 -15.67 3.55
CA ALA A 413 10.02 -16.75 3.97
C ALA A 413 8.74 -16.22 4.62
N GLY A 414 8.83 -15.19 5.46
CA GLY A 414 7.67 -14.54 6.09
C GLY A 414 6.69 -13.93 5.09
N GLU A 415 7.18 -13.32 4.00
CA GLU A 415 6.31 -12.78 2.96
C GLU A 415 5.55 -13.89 2.20
N ILE A 416 6.25 -14.95 1.81
CA ILE A 416 5.63 -16.13 1.18
C ILE A 416 4.60 -16.74 2.13
N PHE A 417 4.95 -16.89 3.41
CA PHE A 417 4.08 -17.48 4.41
C PHE A 417 2.79 -16.67 4.62
N ARG A 418 2.87 -15.34 4.64
CA ARG A 418 1.70 -14.45 4.73
C ARG A 418 0.75 -14.59 3.55
N ARG A 419 1.25 -14.90 2.34
CA ARG A 419 0.40 -15.19 1.17
C ARG A 419 -0.32 -16.52 1.28
N LEU A 420 0.16 -17.45 2.13
CA LEU A 420 -0.40 -18.78 2.30
C LEU A 420 -1.47 -18.86 3.39
N LEU A 421 -1.69 -17.82 4.19
CA LEU A 421 -2.55 -17.88 5.39
C LEU A 421 -3.99 -18.24 5.08
N ASP A 422 -4.52 -17.71 3.99
CA ASP A 422 -5.87 -18.00 3.52
C ASP A 422 -6.01 -19.47 3.07
N VAL A 423 -4.92 -20.10 2.61
CA VAL A 423 -4.89 -21.53 2.28
C VAL A 423 -4.65 -22.38 3.54
N LEU A 424 -3.84 -21.88 4.48
CA LEU A 424 -3.58 -22.50 5.78
C LEU A 424 -4.74 -22.32 6.78
N ASN A 425 -5.86 -21.73 6.35
CA ASN A 425 -7.05 -21.47 7.16
C ASN A 425 -6.74 -20.70 8.46
N ASN A 426 -5.90 -19.65 8.35
CA ASN A 426 -5.47 -18.86 9.50
C ASN A 426 -5.72 -17.36 9.27
N ARG A 427 -6.39 -16.72 10.24
CA ARG A 427 -6.76 -15.30 10.22
C ARG A 427 -5.96 -14.43 11.21
N ARG A 428 -4.82 -14.91 11.73
CA ARG A 428 -3.97 -14.11 12.62
C ARG A 428 -3.40 -12.91 11.86
N GLU A 429 -3.28 -11.78 12.55
CA GLU A 429 -2.74 -10.52 12.00
C GLU A 429 -1.22 -10.55 11.74
N ASP A 430 -0.48 -11.54 12.29
CA ASP A 430 0.97 -11.66 12.08
C ASP A 430 1.57 -13.07 12.30
N PRO A 431 1.13 -14.09 11.56
CA PRO A 431 1.70 -15.41 11.67
C PRO A 431 3.07 -15.44 10.98
N GLN A 432 4.11 -15.71 11.76
CA GLN A 432 5.43 -16.07 11.24
C GLN A 432 5.47 -17.57 10.93
N PRO A 433 6.25 -18.01 9.92
CA PRO A 433 6.47 -19.42 9.70
C PRO A 433 7.08 -20.05 10.96
N PRO A 434 6.73 -21.32 11.30
CA PRO A 434 7.30 -21.99 12.44
C PRO A 434 8.84 -22.00 12.38
N SER A 435 9.50 -21.70 13.50
CA SER A 435 10.97 -21.75 13.58
C SER A 435 11.47 -23.19 13.47
N GLY A 436 12.41 -23.46 12.57
CA GLY A 436 13.06 -24.76 12.42
C GLY A 436 14.37 -24.65 11.64
N VAL A 437 15.37 -25.46 11.99
CA VAL A 437 16.69 -25.45 11.31
C VAL A 437 16.64 -26.34 10.06
N THR A 438 15.75 -27.33 10.04
CA THR A 438 15.58 -28.27 8.93
C THR A 438 14.14 -28.29 8.40
N SER A 439 13.96 -28.67 7.12
CA SER A 439 12.65 -28.73 6.47
C SER A 439 11.68 -29.72 7.15
N ARG A 440 12.20 -30.78 7.80
CA ARG A 440 11.37 -31.75 8.55
C ARG A 440 10.86 -31.20 9.88
N GLU A 441 11.70 -30.48 10.61
CA GLU A 441 11.30 -29.87 11.89
C GLU A 441 10.25 -28.79 11.65
N MET A 442 10.46 -27.94 10.64
CA MET A 442 9.50 -26.92 10.27
C MET A 442 8.19 -27.54 9.76
N ALA A 443 8.23 -28.60 8.94
CA ALA A 443 7.03 -29.33 8.52
C ALA A 443 6.22 -29.89 9.70
N ALA A 444 6.87 -30.46 10.72
CA ALA A 444 6.20 -30.92 11.93
C ALA A 444 5.55 -29.75 12.70
N GLY A 445 6.22 -28.60 12.76
CA GLY A 445 5.68 -27.37 13.32
C GLY A 445 4.46 -26.84 12.55
N LEU A 446 4.48 -26.93 11.22
CA LEU A 446 3.38 -26.56 10.34
C LEU A 446 2.16 -27.46 10.58
N LEU A 447 2.33 -28.78 10.55
CA LEU A 447 1.24 -29.73 10.81
C LEU A 447 0.61 -29.54 12.21
N LYS A 448 1.42 -29.23 13.21
CA LYS A 448 0.94 -28.96 14.58
C LYS A 448 0.14 -27.66 14.66
N SER A 449 0.58 -26.64 13.95
CA SER A 449 0.00 -25.29 14.03
C SER A 449 -1.17 -25.08 13.08
N TYR A 450 -1.22 -25.87 12.01
CA TYR A 450 -2.18 -25.79 10.90
C TYR A 450 -2.64 -27.20 10.52
N PRO A 451 -3.48 -27.85 11.36
CA PRO A 451 -3.88 -29.24 11.16
C PRO A 451 -4.93 -29.42 10.04
N ASP A 452 -5.59 -28.34 9.62
CA ASP A 452 -6.71 -28.38 8.64
C ASP A 452 -6.56 -27.28 7.56
N PRO A 453 -5.54 -27.38 6.69
CA PRO A 453 -5.37 -26.46 5.56
C PRO A 453 -6.31 -26.83 4.40
N HIS A 454 -6.67 -25.85 3.57
CA HIS A 454 -7.25 -26.12 2.26
C HIS A 454 -6.23 -26.79 1.34
N THR A 455 -6.70 -27.62 0.39
CA THR A 455 -5.84 -28.11 -0.70
C THR A 455 -5.58 -27.00 -1.73
N ALA A 456 -4.37 -26.95 -2.26
CA ALA A 456 -3.88 -25.76 -2.94
C ALA A 456 -3.13 -26.07 -4.23
N TYR A 457 -3.29 -25.18 -5.21
CA TYR A 457 -2.46 -25.08 -6.39
C TYR A 457 -1.64 -23.80 -6.28
N ILE A 458 -0.35 -23.94 -5.98
CA ILE A 458 0.56 -22.84 -5.71
C ILE A 458 1.43 -22.61 -6.93
N TRP A 459 1.17 -21.53 -7.63
CA TRP A 459 2.02 -21.03 -8.70
C TRP A 459 3.06 -20.08 -8.13
N VAL A 460 4.34 -20.46 -8.23
CA VAL A 460 5.48 -19.63 -7.85
C VAL A 460 6.01 -18.96 -9.11
N ASN A 461 5.51 -17.76 -9.36
CA ASN A 461 5.84 -16.95 -10.53
C ASN A 461 7.23 -16.30 -10.35
N ASN A 462 7.97 -16.17 -11.46
CA ASN A 462 9.35 -15.67 -11.48
C ASN A 462 10.31 -16.41 -10.54
N ALA A 463 10.14 -17.73 -10.38
CA ALA A 463 10.95 -18.56 -9.48
C ALA A 463 12.45 -18.56 -9.81
N HIS A 464 12.84 -18.17 -11.04
CA HIS A 464 14.24 -18.04 -11.45
C HIS A 464 14.97 -16.94 -10.64
N LEU A 465 14.24 -15.96 -10.12
CA LEU A 465 14.77 -14.90 -9.26
C LEU A 465 15.18 -15.40 -7.88
N LEU A 466 14.60 -16.51 -7.42
CA LEU A 466 14.99 -17.17 -6.17
C LEU A 466 16.36 -17.86 -6.29
N MET A 467 16.90 -17.94 -7.51
CA MET A 467 18.10 -18.69 -7.84
C MET A 467 19.26 -17.77 -8.26
N HIS A 468 20.47 -18.23 -7.98
CA HIS A 468 21.72 -17.68 -8.50
C HIS A 468 22.69 -18.83 -8.75
N ASN A 469 23.10 -19.04 -10.00
CA ASN A 469 23.95 -20.17 -10.40
C ASN A 469 23.41 -21.52 -9.91
N SER A 470 22.13 -21.80 -10.18
CA SER A 470 21.41 -23.01 -9.74
C SER A 470 21.35 -23.22 -8.21
N LYS A 471 21.66 -22.20 -7.40
CA LYS A 471 21.53 -22.24 -5.93
C LYS A 471 20.50 -21.25 -5.44
N TRP A 472 19.77 -21.62 -4.40
CA TRP A 472 18.82 -20.74 -3.72
C TRP A 472 19.54 -19.53 -3.12
N ARG A 473 19.01 -18.34 -3.38
CA ARG A 473 19.51 -17.08 -2.80
C ARG A 473 19.24 -17.00 -1.30
N ASN A 474 18.04 -17.43 -0.90
CA ASN A 474 17.60 -17.44 0.48
C ASN A 474 17.33 -18.89 0.92
N ALA A 475 18.12 -19.37 1.88
CA ALA A 475 17.99 -20.71 2.42
C ALA A 475 16.67 -20.91 3.19
N GLU A 476 16.15 -19.89 3.86
CA GLU A 476 14.89 -19.99 4.61
C GLU A 476 13.68 -20.12 3.68
N VAL A 477 13.67 -19.41 2.55
CA VAL A 477 12.64 -19.56 1.51
C VAL A 477 12.62 -20.99 0.98
N ARG A 478 13.81 -21.53 0.68
CA ARG A 478 13.96 -22.93 0.26
C ARG A 478 13.40 -23.87 1.32
N ILE A 479 13.84 -23.73 2.57
CA ILE A 479 13.41 -24.57 3.69
C ILE A 479 11.90 -24.50 3.86
N LEU A 480 11.29 -23.31 3.78
CA LEU A 480 9.83 -23.14 3.88
C LEU A 480 9.08 -23.89 2.78
N LEU A 481 9.45 -23.70 1.50
CA LEU A 481 8.78 -24.35 0.37
C LEU A 481 8.93 -25.89 0.40
N GLU A 482 10.12 -26.39 0.77
CA GLU A 482 10.32 -27.81 1.02
C GLU A 482 9.47 -28.32 2.18
N SER A 483 9.39 -27.55 3.27
CA SER A 483 8.60 -27.91 4.46
C SER A 483 7.11 -27.97 4.16
N LEU A 484 6.58 -27.05 3.37
CA LEU A 484 5.18 -27.03 2.94
C LEU A 484 4.87 -28.25 2.07
N SER A 485 5.74 -28.58 1.12
CA SER A 485 5.61 -29.80 0.30
C SER A 485 5.63 -31.09 1.14
N ILE A 486 6.38 -31.12 2.24
CA ILE A 486 6.44 -32.26 3.17
C ILE A 486 5.19 -32.32 4.07
N ALA A 487 4.76 -31.17 4.60
CA ALA A 487 3.62 -31.06 5.51
C ALA A 487 2.29 -31.33 4.78
N PHE A 488 2.16 -30.85 3.54
CA PHE A 488 0.91 -30.86 2.77
C PHE A 488 1.15 -31.52 1.41
N PRO A 489 1.28 -32.86 1.36
CA PRO A 489 1.61 -33.58 0.12
C PRO A 489 0.55 -33.48 -0.98
N ASP A 490 -0.69 -33.12 -0.62
CA ASP A 490 -1.80 -32.91 -1.56
C ASP A 490 -1.74 -31.54 -2.26
N TRP A 491 -0.86 -30.64 -1.83
CA TRP A 491 -0.63 -29.36 -2.50
C TRP A 491 0.19 -29.55 -3.77
N LYS A 492 -0.13 -28.77 -4.80
CA LYS A 492 0.53 -28.80 -6.10
C LYS A 492 1.33 -27.52 -6.30
N PHE A 493 2.65 -27.63 -6.44
CA PHE A 493 3.57 -26.52 -6.66
C PHE A 493 3.99 -26.44 -8.12
N VAL A 494 3.88 -25.25 -8.72
CA VAL A 494 4.29 -25.00 -10.11
C VAL A 494 5.23 -23.81 -10.15
N PHE A 495 6.49 -24.06 -10.48
CA PHE A 495 7.54 -23.04 -10.55
C PHE A 495 7.71 -22.53 -11.99
N GLU A 496 7.61 -21.22 -12.20
CA GLU A 496 7.84 -20.61 -13.52
C GLU A 496 9.26 -20.02 -13.63
N LEU A 497 10.02 -20.48 -14.61
CA LEU A 497 11.43 -20.15 -14.83
C LEU A 497 11.66 -19.60 -16.25
N ASN A 498 12.65 -18.72 -16.40
CA ASN A 498 13.09 -18.25 -17.72
C ASN A 498 14.23 -19.08 -18.30
N GLU A 499 15.02 -19.73 -17.44
CA GLU A 499 16.21 -20.49 -17.83
C GLU A 499 16.19 -21.85 -17.14
N LYS A 500 16.88 -22.81 -17.74
CA LYS A 500 17.06 -24.13 -17.13
C LYS A 500 17.97 -24.03 -15.91
N VAL A 501 17.57 -24.65 -14.81
CA VAL A 501 18.41 -24.85 -13.62
C VAL A 501 18.90 -26.29 -13.56
N ASP A 502 19.87 -26.56 -12.67
CA ASP A 502 20.41 -27.90 -12.48
C ASP A 502 19.34 -28.87 -11.94
N ASP A 503 19.39 -30.13 -12.37
CA ASP A 503 18.45 -31.15 -11.92
C ASP A 503 18.49 -31.31 -10.38
N GLY A 504 17.31 -31.40 -9.75
CA GLY A 504 17.18 -31.49 -8.30
C GLY A 504 17.20 -30.15 -7.54
N SER A 505 17.37 -29.01 -8.22
CA SER A 505 17.34 -27.67 -7.60
C SER A 505 16.05 -27.38 -6.82
N PHE A 506 14.92 -27.95 -7.27
CA PHE A 506 13.59 -27.85 -6.64
C PHE A 506 13.16 -29.16 -5.95
N GLY A 507 14.13 -30.02 -5.61
CA GLY A 507 13.88 -31.34 -5.03
C GLY A 507 13.88 -32.46 -6.06
N VAL A 508 14.08 -33.69 -5.57
CA VAL A 508 14.28 -34.90 -6.41
C VAL A 508 13.01 -35.31 -7.17
N ASN A 509 11.82 -34.94 -6.65
CA ASN A 509 10.52 -35.29 -7.21
C ASN A 509 9.88 -34.11 -7.98
N CYS A 510 10.67 -33.11 -8.38
CA CYS A 510 10.20 -32.01 -9.21
C CYS A 510 10.64 -32.23 -10.66
N LEU A 511 9.68 -32.38 -11.57
CA LEU A 511 9.98 -32.46 -13.01
C LEU A 511 10.36 -31.07 -13.54
N LEU A 512 11.55 -30.96 -14.12
CA LEU A 512 11.94 -29.81 -14.92
C LEU A 512 11.51 -30.04 -16.36
N TYR A 513 10.69 -29.14 -16.91
CA TYR A 513 10.16 -29.27 -18.27
C TYR A 513 10.28 -27.96 -19.06
N GLU A 514 10.77 -28.05 -20.30
CA GLU A 514 10.89 -26.91 -21.20
C GLU A 514 9.55 -26.62 -21.90
N VAL A 515 9.10 -25.37 -21.86
CA VAL A 515 7.92 -24.91 -22.59
C VAL A 515 8.38 -24.24 -23.90
N PRO A 516 8.27 -24.94 -25.04
CA PRO A 516 8.66 -24.37 -26.32
C PRO A 516 7.62 -23.34 -26.83
N GLY A 517 8.01 -22.60 -27.85
CA GLY A 517 7.08 -21.82 -28.66
C GLY A 517 6.06 -22.71 -29.40
N LEU A 518 5.29 -22.11 -30.29
CA LEU A 518 4.28 -22.83 -31.07
C LEU A 518 4.94 -23.67 -32.17
N ASP A 519 4.49 -24.90 -32.33
CA ASP A 519 4.79 -25.67 -33.53
C ASP A 519 4.06 -25.07 -34.75
N LYS A 520 4.38 -25.57 -35.94
CA LYS A 520 3.85 -25.00 -37.18
C LYS A 520 2.32 -25.11 -37.28
N SER A 521 1.73 -26.17 -36.73
CA SER A 521 0.29 -26.38 -36.68
C SER A 521 -0.40 -25.43 -35.70
N GLY A 522 0.10 -25.34 -34.47
CA GLY A 522 -0.41 -24.45 -33.44
C GLY A 522 -0.27 -22.98 -33.82
N PHE A 523 0.81 -22.61 -34.50
CA PHE A 523 0.97 -21.26 -35.05
C PHE A 523 -0.09 -20.95 -36.12
N ALA A 524 -0.35 -21.87 -37.04
CA ALA A 524 -1.39 -21.68 -38.06
C ALA A 524 -2.79 -21.56 -37.43
N GLN A 525 -3.08 -22.40 -36.44
CA GLN A 525 -4.33 -22.38 -35.69
C GLN A 525 -4.52 -21.06 -34.95
N LEU A 526 -3.47 -20.56 -34.27
CA LEU A 526 -3.52 -19.28 -33.56
C LEU A 526 -3.89 -18.13 -34.50
N LEU A 527 -3.32 -18.06 -35.72
CA LEU A 527 -3.66 -16.99 -36.66
C LEU A 527 -5.14 -17.04 -37.05
N VAL A 528 -5.67 -18.22 -37.37
CA VAL A 528 -7.09 -18.38 -37.76
C VAL A 528 -8.02 -18.02 -36.60
N GLU A 529 -7.75 -18.50 -35.39
CA GLU A 529 -8.56 -18.19 -34.20
C GLU A 529 -8.43 -16.73 -33.77
N SER A 530 -7.38 -16.04 -34.19
CA SER A 530 -7.18 -14.61 -33.96
C SER A 530 -7.88 -13.71 -34.99
N ALA A 531 -8.49 -14.26 -36.04
CA ALA A 531 -9.09 -13.50 -37.12
C ALA A 531 -10.34 -12.72 -36.67
N PRO A 532 -10.63 -11.54 -37.26
CA PRO A 532 -11.93 -10.89 -37.10
C PRO A 532 -13.07 -11.82 -37.58
N LEU A 533 -14.22 -11.76 -36.90
CA LEU A 533 -15.42 -12.53 -37.25
C LEU A 533 -15.76 -12.40 -38.74
N GLY A 534 -15.81 -13.53 -39.45
CA GLY A 534 -16.11 -13.59 -40.88
C GLY A 534 -14.92 -13.34 -41.82
N GLN A 535 -13.69 -13.23 -41.29
CA GLN A 535 -12.44 -13.09 -42.07
C GLN A 535 -11.48 -14.27 -41.89
N GLU A 536 -11.95 -15.41 -41.36
CA GLU A 536 -11.12 -16.57 -41.02
C GLU A 536 -10.40 -17.16 -42.25
N GLU A 537 -11.03 -17.10 -43.42
CA GLU A 537 -10.43 -17.55 -44.69
C GLU A 537 -9.20 -16.71 -45.08
N GLU A 538 -9.24 -15.39 -44.86
CA GLU A 538 -8.13 -14.47 -45.20
C GLU A 538 -6.92 -14.65 -44.27
N TRP A 539 -7.14 -15.26 -43.10
CA TRP A 539 -6.12 -15.55 -42.09
C TRP A 539 -5.65 -17.02 -42.13
N THR A 540 -6.17 -17.81 -43.07
CA THR A 540 -5.78 -19.20 -43.27
C THR A 540 -4.56 -19.31 -44.20
N TYR A 541 -3.40 -19.62 -43.63
CA TYR A 541 -2.15 -19.76 -44.39
C TYR A 541 -1.72 -21.21 -44.58
N SER A 542 -1.23 -21.55 -45.77
CA SER A 542 -0.70 -22.88 -46.10
C SER A 542 0.55 -22.80 -46.99
N GLY A 543 1.28 -23.92 -47.12
CA GLY A 543 2.44 -24.00 -48.02
C GLY A 543 3.56 -23.00 -47.71
N ASN A 544 3.94 -22.21 -48.71
CA ASN A 544 5.09 -21.28 -48.64
C ASN A 544 4.82 -20.04 -47.77
N SER A 545 3.60 -19.51 -47.75
CA SER A 545 3.28 -18.31 -46.94
C SER A 545 3.35 -18.62 -45.45
N LEU A 546 2.72 -19.72 -45.03
CA LEU A 546 2.81 -20.21 -43.64
C LEU A 546 4.26 -20.53 -43.26
N LYS A 547 5.04 -21.14 -44.17
CA LYS A 547 6.46 -21.44 -43.92
C LYS A 547 7.26 -20.15 -43.69
N ALA A 548 7.04 -19.12 -44.49
CA ALA A 548 7.75 -17.85 -44.37
C ALA A 548 7.42 -17.13 -43.06
N LEU A 549 6.14 -17.02 -42.70
CA LEU A 549 5.70 -16.44 -41.42
C LEU A 549 6.26 -17.20 -40.22
N PHE A 550 6.17 -18.53 -40.26
CA PHE A 550 6.67 -19.41 -39.19
C PHE A 550 8.19 -19.27 -38.99
N GLN A 551 8.97 -19.25 -40.08
CA GLN A 551 10.42 -19.06 -40.02
C GLN A 551 10.81 -17.67 -39.51
N TRP A 552 10.05 -16.65 -39.91
CA TRP A 552 10.30 -15.27 -39.51
C TRP A 552 10.10 -15.06 -38.00
N LEU A 553 9.16 -15.77 -37.38
CA LEU A 553 8.90 -15.74 -35.93
C LEU A 553 9.75 -16.74 -35.12
N GLY A 554 10.82 -17.30 -35.70
CA GLY A 554 11.78 -18.17 -35.00
C GLY A 554 11.63 -19.67 -35.25
N GLY A 555 10.60 -20.12 -35.98
CA GLY A 555 10.34 -21.53 -36.29
C GLY A 555 11.26 -22.18 -37.35
N GLY A 556 12.43 -21.59 -37.64
CA GLY A 556 13.40 -22.17 -38.58
C GLY A 556 14.20 -23.33 -37.99
N HIS A 557 14.73 -24.22 -38.85
CA HIS A 557 15.71 -25.26 -38.47
C HIS A 557 15.34 -26.21 -37.31
N GLY A 558 14.05 -26.55 -37.17
CA GLY A 558 13.57 -27.40 -36.08
C GLY A 558 13.16 -26.65 -34.82
N GLY A 559 13.22 -25.31 -34.85
CA GLY A 559 12.70 -24.43 -33.80
C GLY A 559 11.18 -24.27 -33.84
N THR A 560 10.68 -23.47 -32.89
CA THR A 560 9.25 -23.14 -32.73
C THR A 560 9.03 -21.64 -32.89
N ALA A 561 7.82 -21.24 -33.27
CA ALA A 561 7.47 -19.82 -33.40
C ALA A 561 7.22 -19.19 -32.03
N HIS A 562 7.79 -18.02 -31.79
CA HIS A 562 7.61 -17.30 -30.52
C HIS A 562 6.14 -16.86 -30.35
N THR A 563 5.50 -17.28 -29.25
CA THR A 563 4.04 -17.11 -29.05
C THR A 563 3.64 -15.64 -28.96
N LEU A 564 4.31 -14.87 -28.10
CA LEU A 564 4.01 -13.44 -27.97
C LEU A 564 4.17 -12.68 -29.31
N ALA A 565 5.22 -12.97 -30.09
CA ALA A 565 5.42 -12.31 -31.38
C ALA A 565 4.30 -12.67 -32.39
N ALA A 566 3.79 -13.90 -32.36
CA ALA A 566 2.63 -14.30 -33.15
C ALA A 566 1.34 -13.56 -32.74
N GLU A 567 1.10 -13.40 -31.43
CA GLU A 567 -0.04 -12.66 -30.89
C GLU A 567 0.03 -11.15 -31.21
N LEU A 568 1.23 -10.56 -31.12
CA LEU A 568 1.47 -9.16 -31.50
C LEU A 568 1.24 -8.95 -33.01
N LEU A 569 1.72 -9.87 -33.86
CA LEU A 569 1.48 -9.84 -35.29
C LEU A 569 -0.03 -9.85 -35.61
N ALA A 570 -0.77 -10.75 -34.99
CA ALA A 570 -2.23 -10.82 -35.13
C ALA A 570 -2.90 -9.52 -34.66
N SER A 571 -2.49 -8.98 -33.51
CA SER A 571 -3.05 -7.75 -32.96
C SER A 571 -2.81 -6.54 -33.86
N ILE A 572 -1.59 -6.40 -34.42
CA ILE A 572 -1.25 -5.33 -35.38
C ILE A 572 -2.09 -5.45 -36.65
N ALA A 573 -2.22 -6.66 -37.19
CA ALA A 573 -3.01 -6.90 -38.40
C ALA A 573 -4.48 -6.51 -38.21
N ARG A 574 -5.10 -6.88 -37.08
CA ARG A 574 -6.48 -6.47 -36.75
C ARG A 574 -6.64 -4.96 -36.68
N GLU A 575 -5.76 -4.27 -35.97
CA GLU A 575 -5.87 -2.81 -35.80
C GLU A 575 -5.61 -2.04 -37.10
N LYS A 576 -4.68 -2.52 -37.93
CA LYS A 576 -4.43 -1.95 -39.27
C LYS A 576 -5.49 -2.35 -40.30
N ARG A 577 -6.49 -3.17 -39.91
CA ARG A 577 -7.51 -3.75 -40.81
C ARG A 577 -6.87 -4.44 -42.02
N SER A 578 -5.82 -5.20 -41.78
CA SER A 578 -5.04 -5.95 -42.76
C SER A 578 -4.86 -7.40 -42.33
N THR A 579 -4.10 -8.18 -43.10
CA THR A 579 -3.76 -9.56 -42.73
C THR A 579 -2.36 -9.66 -42.10
N PRO A 580 -2.05 -10.71 -41.31
CA PRO A 580 -0.70 -11.00 -40.85
C PRO A 580 0.35 -11.04 -41.96
N TRP A 581 -0.05 -11.51 -43.15
CA TRP A 581 0.80 -11.52 -44.33
C TRP A 581 1.15 -10.12 -44.81
N ASP A 582 0.21 -9.18 -44.84
CA ASP A 582 0.47 -7.80 -45.27
C ASP A 582 1.44 -7.09 -44.32
N VAL A 583 1.28 -7.33 -43.02
CA VAL A 583 2.22 -6.82 -42.00
C VAL A 583 3.60 -7.39 -42.27
N TYR A 584 3.74 -8.71 -42.41
CA TYR A 584 5.00 -9.36 -42.76
C TYR A 584 5.63 -8.79 -44.04
N GLN A 585 4.86 -8.62 -45.12
CA GLN A 585 5.37 -8.08 -46.38
C GLN A 585 5.97 -6.68 -46.23
N THR A 586 5.40 -5.87 -45.32
CA THR A 586 5.82 -4.49 -45.06
C THR A 586 7.17 -4.44 -44.33
N ILE A 587 7.42 -5.34 -43.38
CA ILE A 587 8.58 -5.26 -42.47
C ILE A 587 9.65 -6.34 -42.67
N ARG A 588 9.41 -7.35 -43.52
CA ARG A 588 10.36 -8.46 -43.77
C ARG A 588 11.72 -8.07 -44.34
N GLN A 589 11.86 -6.86 -44.90
CA GLN A 589 13.12 -6.37 -45.46
C GLN A 589 14.02 -5.74 -44.40
N ASP A 590 13.48 -5.45 -43.22
CA ASP A 590 14.27 -4.98 -42.09
C ASP A 590 15.04 -6.19 -41.52
N VAL A 591 16.36 -6.05 -41.35
CA VAL A 591 17.15 -7.01 -40.56
C VAL A 591 16.83 -6.74 -39.10
N ILE A 592 16.04 -7.62 -38.50
CA ILE A 592 15.53 -7.44 -37.14
C ILE A 592 16.08 -8.56 -36.25
N ASP A 593 17.07 -8.22 -35.41
CA ASP A 593 17.63 -9.16 -34.43
C ASP A 593 16.64 -9.49 -33.29
N ARG A 594 15.63 -8.63 -33.05
CA ARG A 594 14.57 -8.79 -32.03
C ARG A 594 13.18 -8.42 -32.56
N LEU A 595 12.54 -9.40 -33.20
CA LEU A 595 11.29 -9.17 -33.94
C LEU A 595 10.10 -8.79 -33.04
N ASP A 596 10.00 -9.43 -31.88
CA ASP A 596 9.10 -9.10 -30.79
C ASP A 596 9.17 -7.62 -30.39
N GLU A 597 10.36 -7.07 -30.21
CA GLU A 597 10.56 -5.65 -29.87
C GLU A 597 10.13 -4.71 -31.00
N LYS A 598 10.38 -5.10 -32.26
CA LYS A 598 9.94 -4.32 -33.42
C LYS A 598 8.41 -4.28 -33.53
N LEU A 599 7.75 -5.42 -33.33
CA LEU A 599 6.29 -5.51 -33.31
C LEU A 599 5.70 -4.68 -32.14
N LEU A 600 6.31 -4.76 -30.95
CA LEU A 600 5.94 -3.89 -29.82
C LEU A 600 6.13 -2.40 -30.14
N SER A 601 7.21 -2.02 -30.83
CA SER A 601 7.45 -0.64 -31.25
C SER A 601 6.35 -0.14 -32.19
N ILE A 602 5.87 -0.97 -33.13
CA ILE A 602 4.74 -0.61 -34.02
C ILE A 602 3.47 -0.40 -33.19
N LEU A 603 3.15 -1.31 -32.28
CA LEU A 603 2.00 -1.16 -31.38
C LEU A 603 2.09 0.11 -30.53
N HIS A 604 3.25 0.35 -29.91
CA HIS A 604 3.49 1.48 -29.04
C HIS A 604 3.51 2.83 -29.78
N ASP A 605 4.24 2.91 -30.89
CA ASP A 605 4.56 4.17 -31.57
C ASP A 605 3.52 4.55 -32.65
N GLU A 606 2.81 3.58 -33.25
CA GLU A 606 1.85 3.82 -34.34
C GLU A 606 0.37 3.56 -33.97
N ILE A 607 0.06 2.65 -33.04
CA ILE A 607 -1.32 2.18 -32.79
C ILE A 607 -1.93 2.78 -31.52
N ILE A 608 -1.21 2.77 -30.41
CA ILE A 608 -1.70 3.31 -29.13
C ILE A 608 -1.42 4.82 -29.01
N GLY A 609 -2.33 5.54 -28.35
CA GLY A 609 -2.25 6.97 -28.12
C GLY A 609 -1.56 7.31 -26.80
N ASP A 610 -1.47 8.60 -26.49
CA ASP A 610 -0.69 9.09 -25.35
C ASP A 610 -1.25 8.64 -23.98
N SER A 611 -2.57 8.45 -23.87
CA SER A 611 -3.21 7.90 -22.67
C SER A 611 -2.75 6.47 -22.39
N GLU A 612 -2.77 5.60 -23.41
CA GLU A 612 -2.30 4.21 -23.27
C GLU A 612 -0.80 4.13 -23.00
N ARG A 613 0.01 4.97 -23.66
CA ARG A 613 1.46 5.04 -23.39
C ARG A 613 1.76 5.48 -21.96
N SER A 614 1.02 6.48 -21.47
CA SER A 614 1.16 6.98 -20.10
C SER A 614 0.82 5.88 -19.10
N LEU A 615 -0.29 5.15 -19.33
CA LEU A 615 -0.66 4.01 -18.51
C LEU A 615 0.41 2.91 -18.57
N LEU A 616 0.89 2.50 -19.75
CA LEU A 616 1.94 1.48 -19.87
C LEU A 616 3.22 1.83 -19.11
N ARG A 617 3.66 3.08 -19.17
CA ARG A 617 4.84 3.56 -18.42
C ARG A 617 4.64 3.41 -16.92
N VAL A 618 3.44 3.70 -16.42
CA VAL A 618 3.09 3.59 -15.00
C VAL A 618 2.96 2.12 -14.58
N LEU A 619 2.27 1.29 -15.37
CA LEU A 619 2.14 -0.16 -15.13
C LEU A 619 3.49 -0.87 -15.12
N ALA A 620 4.43 -0.42 -15.94
CA ALA A 620 5.78 -0.96 -15.94
C ALA A 620 6.54 -0.71 -14.63
N LEU A 621 6.11 0.21 -13.76
CA LEU A 621 6.76 0.45 -12.47
C LEU A 621 6.24 -0.46 -11.35
N TYR A 622 5.12 -1.16 -11.55
CA TYR A 622 4.59 -2.10 -10.55
C TYR A 622 5.42 -3.38 -10.51
N ARG A 623 5.51 -3.93 -9.31
CA ARG A 623 6.17 -5.22 -9.03
C ARG A 623 5.20 -6.36 -8.78
N ASN A 624 3.92 -6.05 -8.54
CA ASN A 624 2.85 -7.01 -8.26
C ASN A 624 1.64 -6.72 -9.16
N ALA A 625 0.72 -7.68 -9.27
CA ALA A 625 -0.58 -7.43 -9.89
C ALA A 625 -1.37 -6.36 -9.09
N ILE A 626 -2.23 -5.64 -9.79
CA ILE A 626 -2.92 -4.45 -9.31
C ILE A 626 -4.42 -4.76 -9.19
N PRO A 627 -5.04 -4.71 -8.01
CA PRO A 627 -6.47 -4.98 -7.87
C PRO A 627 -7.32 -3.91 -8.56
N GLN A 628 -8.53 -4.27 -9.00
CA GLN A 628 -9.40 -3.40 -9.79
C GLN A 628 -9.73 -2.07 -9.10
N ASP A 629 -9.93 -2.08 -7.78
CA ASP A 629 -10.19 -0.86 -7.01
C ASP A 629 -8.99 0.11 -7.05
N HIS A 630 -7.76 -0.39 -7.11
CA HIS A 630 -6.57 0.43 -7.32
C HIS A 630 -6.44 0.90 -8.77
N ALA A 631 -6.84 0.07 -9.75
CA ALA A 631 -6.79 0.44 -11.16
C ALA A 631 -7.64 1.67 -11.49
N ASP A 632 -8.81 1.80 -10.86
CA ASP A 632 -9.69 2.96 -11.02
C ASP A 632 -9.01 4.24 -10.48
N LYS A 633 -8.43 4.18 -9.27
CA LYS A 633 -7.68 5.30 -8.69
C LYS A 633 -6.43 5.68 -9.48
N LEU A 634 -5.79 4.71 -10.11
CA LEU A 634 -4.64 4.94 -10.96
C LEU A 634 -5.02 5.66 -12.26
N GLU A 635 -6.19 5.37 -12.87
CA GLU A 635 -6.67 6.13 -14.03
C GLU A 635 -6.91 7.59 -13.68
N ASP A 636 -7.60 7.84 -12.56
CA ASP A 636 -7.86 9.18 -12.06
C ASP A 636 -6.54 9.94 -11.82
N GLY A 637 -5.59 9.29 -11.15
CA GLY A 637 -4.28 9.88 -10.83
C GLY A 637 -3.41 10.20 -12.04
N ILE A 638 -3.44 9.36 -13.09
CA ILE A 638 -2.72 9.63 -14.34
C ILE A 638 -3.48 10.65 -15.20
N GLY A 639 -4.80 10.79 -15.01
CA GLY A 639 -5.66 11.64 -15.83
C GLY A 639 -5.97 11.01 -17.19
N VAL A 640 -6.18 9.69 -17.23
CA VAL A 640 -6.49 8.94 -18.46
C VAL A 640 -7.85 8.25 -18.35
N SER A 641 -8.58 8.17 -19.45
CA SER A 641 -9.87 7.47 -19.53
C SER A 641 -9.84 6.43 -20.64
N HIS A 642 -10.41 5.24 -20.41
CA HIS A 642 -10.55 4.15 -21.38
C HIS A 642 -9.24 3.50 -21.86
N ALA A 643 -8.09 3.81 -21.24
CA ALA A 643 -6.80 3.27 -21.64
C ALA A 643 -6.70 1.76 -21.35
N TRP A 644 -7.25 1.28 -20.23
CA TRP A 644 -7.29 -0.15 -19.89
C TRP A 644 -7.96 -1.01 -20.97
N GLN A 645 -9.11 -0.57 -21.48
CA GLN A 645 -9.91 -1.33 -22.44
C GLN A 645 -9.16 -1.55 -23.76
N LYS A 646 -8.48 -0.50 -24.24
CA LYS A 646 -7.69 -0.57 -25.47
C LYS A 646 -6.45 -1.45 -25.27
N LEU A 647 -5.73 -1.30 -24.16
CA LEU A 647 -4.58 -2.17 -23.85
C LEU A 647 -4.97 -3.66 -23.72
N ARG A 648 -6.12 -3.98 -23.09
CA ARG A 648 -6.67 -5.34 -23.04
C ARG A 648 -7.04 -5.87 -24.42
N ARG A 649 -7.73 -5.06 -25.24
CA ARG A 649 -8.10 -5.45 -26.62
C ARG A 649 -6.86 -5.77 -27.48
N LEU A 650 -5.75 -5.09 -27.25
CA LEU A 650 -4.49 -5.32 -27.95
C LEU A 650 -3.67 -6.49 -27.40
N GLY A 651 -4.16 -7.20 -26.38
CA GLY A 651 -3.45 -8.29 -25.73
C GLY A 651 -2.20 -7.85 -24.95
N LEU A 652 -2.05 -6.54 -24.69
CA LEU A 652 -0.94 -6.00 -23.88
C LEU A 652 -1.19 -6.20 -22.39
N LEU A 653 -2.46 -6.36 -22.01
CA LEU A 653 -2.89 -6.74 -20.68
C LEU A 653 -3.64 -8.07 -20.77
N PRO A 654 -3.20 -9.11 -20.05
CA PRO A 654 -3.91 -10.37 -19.97
C PRO A 654 -5.28 -10.16 -19.29
N ILE A 655 -6.29 -10.85 -19.80
CA ILE A 655 -7.62 -10.91 -19.20
C ILE A 655 -7.60 -12.09 -18.24
N ASP A 656 -7.59 -11.80 -16.94
CA ASP A 656 -7.79 -12.82 -15.92
C ASP A 656 -9.22 -12.77 -15.41
N ASN A 657 -9.78 -13.94 -15.07
CA ASN A 657 -11.02 -14.04 -14.31
C ASN A 657 -10.87 -13.56 -12.86
N ASN A 658 -9.65 -13.18 -12.46
CA ASN A 658 -9.31 -12.57 -11.19
C ASN A 658 -9.32 -11.04 -11.30
N LYS A 659 -9.71 -10.38 -10.22
CA LYS A 659 -9.92 -8.94 -10.09
C LYS A 659 -8.65 -8.08 -10.29
N ASP A 660 -7.52 -8.66 -10.70
CA ASP A 660 -6.20 -8.03 -10.67
C ASP A 660 -5.59 -7.86 -12.08
N HIS A 661 -5.01 -6.69 -12.36
CA HIS A 661 -4.36 -6.31 -13.61
C HIS A 661 -2.85 -6.46 -13.50
N TYR A 662 -2.20 -7.01 -14.53
CA TYR A 662 -0.74 -7.03 -14.59
C TYR A 662 -0.22 -6.81 -16.01
N LEU A 663 1.00 -6.28 -16.13
CA LEU A 663 1.68 -6.14 -17.42
C LEU A 663 2.65 -7.32 -17.63
N HIS A 664 2.61 -7.94 -18.80
CA HIS A 664 3.47 -9.09 -19.12
C HIS A 664 4.95 -8.74 -18.93
N GLY A 665 5.73 -9.59 -18.23
CA GLY A 665 7.10 -9.29 -17.80
C GLY A 665 8.05 -8.85 -18.92
N PHE A 666 7.92 -9.42 -20.13
CA PHE A 666 8.66 -8.96 -21.31
C PHE A 666 8.31 -7.52 -21.72
N ILE A 667 7.02 -7.18 -21.76
CA ILE A 667 6.54 -5.84 -22.13
C ILE A 667 6.99 -4.83 -21.07
N THR A 668 6.89 -5.22 -19.80
CA THR A 668 7.40 -4.46 -18.65
C THR A 668 8.88 -4.13 -18.81
N GLY A 669 9.72 -5.13 -19.09
CA GLY A 669 11.16 -4.93 -19.34
C GLY A 669 11.45 -4.01 -20.53
N TRP A 670 10.73 -4.20 -21.63
CA TRP A 670 10.88 -3.37 -22.84
C TRP A 670 10.49 -1.90 -22.60
N ILE A 671 9.36 -1.63 -21.93
CA ILE A 671 8.93 -0.27 -21.58
C ILE A 671 9.95 0.39 -20.64
N ARG A 672 10.46 -0.34 -19.66
CA ARG A 672 11.51 0.14 -18.73
C ARG A 672 12.78 0.55 -19.47
N GLN A 673 13.25 -0.27 -20.42
CA GLN A 673 14.41 0.06 -21.25
C GLN A 673 14.17 1.35 -22.05
N LYS A 674 12.97 1.55 -22.62
CA LYS A 674 12.58 2.81 -23.27
C LYS A 674 12.54 4.01 -22.31
N MET A 675 12.31 3.77 -21.02
CA MET A 675 12.38 4.78 -19.95
C MET A 675 13.79 4.98 -19.40
N ALA A 676 14.81 4.39 -20.04
CA ALA A 676 16.21 4.37 -19.58
C ALA A 676 16.40 3.77 -18.18
N LEU A 677 15.48 2.90 -17.77
CA LEU A 677 15.61 2.07 -16.57
C LEU A 677 16.31 0.78 -16.99
N GLY A 678 17.43 0.44 -16.34
CA GLY A 678 18.13 -0.81 -16.59
C GLY A 678 17.36 -2.03 -16.08
N ASP A 679 17.80 -3.24 -16.47
CA ASP A 679 17.21 -4.52 -16.03
C ASP A 679 17.46 -4.85 -14.54
N ALA A 680 18.18 -3.97 -13.82
CA ALA A 680 18.46 -4.15 -12.41
C ALA A 680 17.15 -4.05 -11.61
N GLU A 681 16.60 -5.22 -11.27
CA GLU A 681 15.44 -5.39 -10.41
C GLU A 681 15.43 -4.41 -9.25
N PHE A 682 14.29 -3.77 -9.14
CA PHE A 682 14.11 -2.50 -8.49
C PHE A 682 14.23 -2.67 -6.96
N SER A 683 15.44 -2.52 -6.41
CA SER A 683 15.66 -2.20 -5.00
C SER A 683 15.61 -0.68 -4.82
N PRO A 684 14.90 -0.09 -3.84
CA PRO A 684 14.92 1.37 -3.61
C PRO A 684 16.32 2.01 -3.50
N ASP A 685 17.38 1.20 -3.41
CA ASP A 685 18.78 1.57 -3.59
C ASP A 685 19.12 2.30 -4.92
N TYR A 686 18.30 2.32 -5.97
CA TYR A 686 18.59 3.09 -7.22
C TYR A 686 17.91 4.47 -7.32
N ALA A 687 17.18 4.91 -6.28
CA ALA A 687 16.40 6.17 -6.30
C ALA A 687 17.22 7.42 -6.66
N SER A 688 18.50 7.49 -6.31
CA SER A 688 19.37 8.65 -6.65
C SER A 688 19.75 8.75 -8.14
N SER A 689 19.42 7.74 -8.95
CA SER A 689 19.78 7.68 -10.38
C SER A 689 18.58 7.66 -11.33
N ILE A 690 17.35 7.76 -10.83
CA ILE A 690 16.17 7.79 -11.71
C ILE A 690 15.87 9.18 -12.24
N PRO A 691 15.37 9.30 -13.48
CA PRO A 691 14.88 10.58 -14.00
C PRO A 691 13.73 11.14 -13.15
N GLU A 692 13.63 12.47 -13.05
CA GLU A 692 12.58 13.18 -12.31
C GLU A 692 11.16 12.78 -12.76
N GLU A 693 10.99 12.55 -14.07
CA GLU A 693 9.73 12.05 -14.64
C GLU A 693 9.33 10.68 -14.05
N ILE A 694 10.30 9.81 -13.78
CA ILE A 694 10.07 8.47 -13.22
C ILE A 694 9.83 8.55 -11.72
N SER A 695 10.60 9.37 -11.01
CA SER A 695 10.35 9.66 -9.59
C SER A 695 8.92 10.18 -9.38
N SER A 696 8.47 11.11 -10.22
CA SER A 696 7.09 11.64 -10.17
C SER A 696 6.03 10.56 -10.38
N LYS A 697 6.28 9.57 -11.26
CA LYS A 697 5.37 8.43 -11.45
C LYS A 697 5.36 7.48 -10.26
N HIS A 698 6.50 7.23 -9.63
CA HIS A 698 6.54 6.48 -8.36
C HIS A 698 5.75 7.20 -7.26
N LEU A 699 5.92 8.52 -7.13
CA LEU A 699 5.18 9.31 -6.16
C LEU A 699 3.65 9.25 -6.42
N LEU A 700 3.24 9.32 -7.69
CA LEU A 700 1.83 9.17 -8.07
C LEU A 700 1.27 7.80 -7.64
N ILE A 701 1.99 6.71 -7.93
CA ILE A 701 1.58 5.36 -7.54
C ILE A 701 1.46 5.26 -6.02
N ALA A 702 2.45 5.77 -5.29
CA ALA A 702 2.42 5.80 -3.83
C ALA A 702 1.18 6.51 -3.29
N GLN A 703 0.86 7.70 -3.81
CA GLN A 703 -0.31 8.48 -3.40
C GLN A 703 -1.63 7.74 -3.66
N CYS A 704 -1.73 7.06 -4.82
CA CYS A 704 -2.91 6.23 -5.13
C CYS A 704 -3.10 5.13 -4.08
N TRP A 705 -2.02 4.46 -3.65
CA TRP A 705 -2.08 3.45 -2.59
C TRP A 705 -2.42 4.06 -1.23
N GLN A 706 -1.77 5.17 -0.86
CA GLN A 706 -1.98 5.86 0.42
C GLN A 706 -3.44 6.25 0.63
N HIS A 707 -4.11 6.76 -0.41
CA HIS A 707 -5.53 7.12 -0.34
C HIS A 707 -6.46 5.94 -0.04
N GLN A 708 -6.00 4.71 -0.25
CA GLN A 708 -6.78 3.49 -0.04
C GLN A 708 -6.41 2.77 1.26
N ILE A 709 -5.41 3.24 2.02
CA ILE A 709 -5.06 2.63 3.30
C ILE A 709 -6.15 2.99 4.33
N GLY A 710 -6.92 1.98 4.74
CA GLY A 710 -7.93 2.11 5.79
C GLY A 710 -7.31 2.16 7.18
N ARG A 711 -8.08 2.61 8.18
CA ARG A 711 -7.60 2.78 9.57
C ARG A 711 -7.32 1.47 10.31
N GLN A 712 -7.89 0.34 9.88
CA GLN A 712 -7.73 -0.94 10.55
C GLN A 712 -6.49 -1.70 10.05
N ILE A 713 -5.75 -2.34 10.96
CA ILE A 713 -4.54 -3.11 10.64
C ILE A 713 -4.94 -4.49 10.08
N GLU A 714 -5.45 -4.48 8.86
CA GLU A 714 -5.82 -5.68 8.12
C GLU A 714 -4.77 -6.04 7.06
N GLN A 715 -4.78 -7.30 6.59
CA GLN A 715 -3.85 -7.78 5.56
C GLN A 715 -3.89 -6.94 4.28
N ILE A 716 -5.07 -6.47 3.87
CA ILE A 716 -5.22 -5.62 2.69
C ILE A 716 -4.57 -4.25 2.88
N ASN A 717 -4.73 -3.63 4.06
CA ASN A 717 -4.12 -2.34 4.37
C ASN A 717 -2.60 -2.47 4.54
N LEU A 718 -2.12 -3.59 5.09
CA LEU A 718 -0.70 -3.94 5.10
C LEU A 718 -0.13 -4.03 3.68
N GLN A 719 -0.82 -4.71 2.76
CA GLN A 719 -0.38 -4.83 1.37
C GLN A 719 -0.32 -3.45 0.68
N ARG A 720 -1.36 -2.63 0.85
CA ARG A 720 -1.41 -1.26 0.32
C ARG A 720 -0.30 -0.38 0.91
N ALA A 721 -0.08 -0.45 2.23
CA ALA A 721 0.99 0.27 2.92
C ALA A 721 2.39 -0.18 2.44
N ASN A 722 2.60 -1.48 2.22
CA ASN A 722 3.85 -2.03 1.72
C ASN A 722 4.15 -1.56 0.28
N GLU A 723 3.15 -1.53 -0.61
CA GLU A 723 3.31 -1.00 -1.96
C GLU A 723 3.50 0.53 -1.96
N ALA A 724 2.73 1.28 -1.16
CA ALA A 724 2.92 2.72 -0.99
C ALA A 724 4.36 3.03 -0.54
N PHE A 725 4.84 2.33 0.49
CA PHE A 725 6.17 2.50 1.05
C PHE A 725 7.28 2.21 0.05
N TYR A 726 7.13 1.15 -0.75
CA TYR A 726 8.07 0.83 -1.80
C TYR A 726 8.20 1.94 -2.83
N HIS A 727 7.06 2.41 -3.36
CA HIS A 727 7.05 3.46 -4.37
C HIS A 727 7.57 4.80 -3.82
N LEU A 728 7.29 5.13 -2.56
CA LEU A 728 7.84 6.30 -1.87
C LEU A 728 9.37 6.27 -1.79
N LEU A 729 9.95 5.14 -1.41
CA LEU A 729 11.40 4.99 -1.35
C LEU A 729 12.04 5.07 -2.73
N CYS A 730 11.40 4.51 -3.76
CA CYS A 730 11.84 4.68 -5.15
C CYS A 730 11.80 6.15 -5.60
N ALA A 731 10.85 6.94 -5.12
CA ALA A 731 10.77 8.38 -5.37
C ALA A 731 11.69 9.23 -4.48
N ASP A 732 12.45 8.63 -3.56
CA ASP A 732 13.19 9.32 -2.47
C ASP A 732 12.31 10.31 -1.68
N SER A 733 11.04 9.96 -1.49
CA SER A 733 10.06 10.74 -0.73
C SER A 733 9.61 9.95 0.49
N LEU A 734 9.86 10.48 1.69
CA LEU A 734 9.41 9.88 2.96
C LEU A 734 8.25 10.64 3.61
N ALA A 735 7.67 11.62 2.88
CA ALA A 735 6.59 12.44 3.39
C ALA A 735 5.34 11.60 3.69
N ASP A 736 4.61 11.98 4.73
CA ASP A 736 3.30 11.42 5.11
C ASP A 736 3.29 9.91 5.43
N ILE A 737 4.47 9.29 5.63
CA ILE A 737 4.59 7.90 6.06
C ILE A 737 4.02 7.72 7.48
N ASP A 738 4.23 8.69 8.37
CA ASP A 738 3.82 8.64 9.77
C ASP A 738 2.30 8.39 9.96
N ILE A 739 1.48 8.74 8.96
CA ILE A 739 0.02 8.58 9.01
C ILE A 739 -0.40 7.10 9.03
N TRP A 740 0.38 6.23 8.37
CA TRP A 740 0.03 4.83 8.13
C TRP A 740 1.18 3.85 8.40
N ILE A 741 2.34 4.30 8.88
CA ILE A 741 3.48 3.44 9.20
C ILE A 741 3.14 2.37 10.25
N ALA A 742 2.14 2.62 11.10
CA ALA A 742 1.62 1.64 12.06
C ALA A 742 1.17 0.33 11.39
N HIS A 743 0.78 0.35 10.12
CA HIS A 743 0.47 -0.88 9.37
C HIS A 743 1.71 -1.74 9.10
N LEU A 744 2.90 -1.14 9.08
CA LEU A 744 4.19 -1.80 8.81
C LEU A 744 4.99 -2.10 10.09
N GLU A 745 4.57 -1.58 11.25
CA GLU A 745 5.31 -1.69 12.50
C GLU A 745 5.50 -3.15 12.93
N GLY A 746 6.75 -3.52 13.21
CA GLY A 746 7.15 -4.87 13.60
C GLY A 746 6.99 -5.95 12.51
N LYS A 747 6.65 -5.57 11.27
CA LYS A 747 6.47 -6.52 10.16
C LYS A 747 7.77 -6.65 9.38
N GLU A 748 8.26 -7.88 9.20
CA GLU A 748 9.37 -8.14 8.29
C GLU A 748 8.93 -7.98 6.83
N ILE A 749 9.36 -6.88 6.21
CA ILE A 749 9.09 -6.53 4.82
C ILE A 749 10.38 -6.77 4.04
N GLY A 750 10.52 -7.96 3.44
CA GLY A 750 11.80 -8.54 3.02
C GLY A 750 12.72 -7.68 2.15
N TRP A 751 12.16 -6.77 1.36
CA TRP A 751 12.93 -5.87 0.50
C TRP A 751 13.43 -4.59 1.22
N SER A 752 12.83 -4.20 2.35
CA SER A 752 12.97 -2.84 2.89
C SER A 752 14.17 -2.63 3.81
N GLU A 753 14.68 -3.67 4.49
CA GLU A 753 15.78 -3.55 5.45
C GLU A 753 17.06 -3.06 4.77
N SER A 754 17.54 -3.81 3.76
CA SER A 754 18.73 -3.44 2.99
C SER A 754 18.55 -2.10 2.29
N ALA A 755 17.35 -1.82 1.79
CA ALA A 755 17.04 -0.59 1.08
C ALA A 755 17.09 0.64 2.00
N LEU A 756 16.51 0.56 3.19
CA LEU A 756 16.54 1.63 4.18
C LEU A 756 17.95 1.88 4.69
N TRP A 757 18.72 0.82 4.97
CA TRP A 757 20.13 0.96 5.32
C TRP A 757 20.96 1.57 4.19
N GLY A 758 20.70 1.17 2.94
CA GLY A 758 21.32 1.76 1.74
C GLY A 758 21.01 3.25 1.60
N ILE A 759 19.76 3.65 1.81
CA ILE A 759 19.33 5.06 1.81
C ILE A 759 20.01 5.82 2.95
N TYR A 760 20.00 5.31 4.18
CA TYR A 760 20.67 5.93 5.32
C TYR A 760 22.16 6.16 5.06
N HIS A 761 22.87 5.13 4.57
CA HIS A 761 24.29 5.24 4.24
C HIS A 761 24.56 6.27 3.15
N ARG A 762 23.75 6.31 2.08
CA ARG A 762 23.86 7.34 1.05
C ARG A 762 23.64 8.74 1.59
N ARG A 763 22.57 8.99 2.35
CA ARG A 763 22.28 10.31 2.93
C ARG A 763 23.42 10.78 3.84
N ARG A 764 23.97 9.86 4.64
CA ARG A 764 25.13 10.12 5.49
C ARG A 764 26.38 10.46 4.67
N ASP A 765 26.69 9.64 3.67
CA ASP A 765 27.91 9.78 2.85
C ASP A 765 27.84 11.02 1.93
N ALA A 766 26.63 11.42 1.53
CA ALA A 766 26.35 12.68 0.84
C ALA A 766 26.41 13.92 1.76
N GLY A 767 26.54 13.73 3.08
CA GLY A 767 26.59 14.83 4.05
C GLY A 767 25.26 15.54 4.25
N GLU A 768 24.12 14.86 4.03
CA GLU A 768 22.80 15.45 4.27
C GLU A 768 22.57 15.77 5.75
N SER A 769 21.61 16.65 6.04
CA SER A 769 21.28 17.04 7.41
C SER A 769 20.94 15.84 8.30
N VAL A 770 21.29 15.91 9.59
CA VAL A 770 21.03 14.84 10.55
C VAL A 770 19.54 14.53 10.68
N ILE A 771 18.66 15.53 10.49
CA ILE A 771 17.19 15.35 10.49
C ILE A 771 16.77 14.37 9.39
N ARG A 772 17.29 14.52 8.17
CA ARG A 772 16.99 13.59 7.06
C ARG A 772 17.56 12.20 7.25
N GLN A 773 18.66 12.06 7.97
CA GLN A 773 19.21 10.76 8.35
C GLN A 773 18.33 10.12 9.45
N GLN A 774 17.86 10.92 10.41
CA GLN A 774 16.99 10.52 11.51
C GLN A 774 15.63 10.00 11.02
N GLU A 775 15.02 10.62 10.00
CA GLU A 775 13.77 10.16 9.38
C GLU A 775 13.87 8.68 8.95
N VAL A 776 14.95 8.31 8.26
CA VAL A 776 15.17 6.93 7.81
C VAL A 776 15.39 5.99 8.99
N LEU A 777 16.18 6.42 9.98
CA LEU A 777 16.43 5.63 11.18
C LEU A 777 15.17 5.38 12.00
N GLN A 778 14.26 6.37 12.09
CA GLN A 778 12.97 6.24 12.74
C GLN A 778 12.11 5.16 12.06
N ILE A 779 12.09 5.15 10.73
CA ILE A 779 11.38 4.12 9.97
C ILE A 779 11.99 2.73 10.22
N ILE A 780 13.33 2.62 10.23
CA ILE A 780 14.00 1.33 10.50
C ILE A 780 13.64 0.81 11.90
N VAL A 781 13.65 1.64 12.95
CA VAL A 781 13.33 1.15 14.31
C VAL A 781 11.86 0.78 14.48
N ASN A 782 10.96 1.37 13.69
CA ASN A 782 9.53 1.04 13.67
C ASN A 782 9.27 -0.31 12.98
N ILE A 783 9.88 -0.55 11.82
CA ILE A 783 9.66 -1.77 11.03
C ILE A 783 10.51 -2.94 11.58
N TYR A 784 11.74 -2.65 12.01
CA TYR A 784 12.72 -3.62 12.51
C TYR A 784 13.10 -3.34 13.98
N PRO A 785 12.16 -3.50 14.93
CA PRO A 785 12.37 -3.12 16.33
C PRO A 785 13.42 -3.97 17.05
N ARG A 786 13.92 -5.05 16.42
CA ARG A 786 14.99 -5.91 16.95
C ARG A 786 16.39 -5.54 16.42
N ASP A 787 16.51 -4.55 15.55
CA ASP A 787 17.80 -4.08 15.06
C ASP A 787 18.47 -3.15 16.11
N SER A 788 19.37 -3.73 16.90
CA SER A 788 20.16 -2.99 17.90
C SER A 788 20.99 -1.85 17.28
N LYS A 789 21.49 -2.04 16.06
CA LYS A 789 22.31 -1.04 15.36
C LYS A 789 21.45 0.16 14.97
N ALA A 790 20.22 -0.07 14.51
CA ALA A 790 19.26 0.99 14.17
C ALA A 790 18.91 1.84 15.40
N TRP A 791 18.54 1.21 16.52
CA TRP A 791 18.23 1.91 17.77
C TRP A 791 19.39 2.77 18.27
N ARG A 792 20.64 2.28 18.18
CA ARG A 792 21.81 3.06 18.55
C ARG A 792 22.00 4.29 17.67
N PHE A 793 21.95 4.12 16.34
CA PHE A 793 22.13 5.26 15.44
C PHE A 793 20.97 6.26 15.52
N TYR A 794 19.74 5.78 15.77
CA TYR A 794 18.59 6.64 16.04
C TYR A 794 18.82 7.49 17.30
N GLY A 795 19.25 6.90 18.40
CA GLY A 795 19.63 7.63 19.62
C GLY A 795 20.72 8.67 19.38
N GLU A 796 21.78 8.34 18.62
CA GLU A 796 22.84 9.28 18.26
C GLU A 796 22.32 10.45 17.42
N SER A 797 21.35 10.20 16.55
CA SER A 797 20.72 11.26 15.75
C SER A 797 19.86 12.19 16.61
N LEU A 798 19.10 11.64 17.57
CA LEU A 798 18.29 12.39 18.54
C LEU A 798 19.14 13.30 19.43
N GLN A 799 20.31 12.80 19.88
CA GLN A 799 21.25 13.63 20.65
C GLN A 799 21.74 14.86 19.87
N LYS A 800 21.91 14.71 18.55
CA LYS A 800 22.38 15.79 17.66
C LYS A 800 21.28 16.77 17.27
N THR A 801 20.03 16.31 17.15
CA THR A 801 18.91 17.15 16.71
C THR A 801 18.18 17.83 17.87
N GLN A 802 18.17 17.21 19.05
CA GLN A 802 17.50 17.74 20.24
C GLN A 802 18.53 18.17 21.29
N SER A 803 18.97 17.23 22.14
CA SER A 803 19.98 17.48 23.17
C SER A 803 20.63 16.17 23.61
N LEU A 804 21.84 16.24 24.14
CA LEU A 804 22.61 15.07 24.59
C LEU A 804 21.86 14.19 25.60
N GLY A 805 21.01 14.76 26.46
CA GLY A 805 20.32 14.06 27.55
C GLY A 805 18.81 13.99 27.40
N CYS A 806 18.26 14.06 26.18
CA CYS A 806 16.82 13.87 25.98
C CYS A 806 16.38 12.44 26.28
N ASP A 807 15.15 12.31 26.78
CA ASP A 807 14.59 11.03 27.24
C ASP A 807 14.40 10.06 26.07
N GLU A 808 14.11 10.56 24.87
CA GLU A 808 13.96 9.77 23.65
C GLU A 808 15.27 9.09 23.23
N ALA A 809 16.41 9.80 23.35
CA ALA A 809 17.73 9.21 23.07
C ALA A 809 18.09 8.15 24.11
N ILE A 810 17.80 8.40 25.39
CA ILE A 810 18.00 7.43 26.47
C ILE A 810 17.19 6.17 26.20
N TYR A 811 15.90 6.31 25.88
CA TYR A 811 15.02 5.19 25.53
C TYR A 811 15.59 4.38 24.34
N ALA A 812 16.06 5.06 23.30
CA ALA A 812 16.66 4.39 22.14
C ALA A 812 17.93 3.60 22.51
N PHE A 813 18.82 4.16 23.35
CA PHE A 813 20.01 3.46 23.81
C PHE A 813 19.69 2.29 24.75
N GLU A 814 18.67 2.42 25.61
CA GLU A 814 18.19 1.32 26.43
C GLU A 814 17.68 0.16 25.58
N LYS A 815 16.93 0.44 24.51
CA LYS A 815 16.50 -0.58 23.54
C LYS A 815 17.68 -1.23 22.82
N ALA A 816 18.64 -0.42 22.34
CA ALA A 816 19.84 -0.94 21.71
C ALA A 816 20.62 -1.90 22.63
N LEU A 817 20.77 -1.52 23.91
CA LEU A 817 21.47 -2.32 24.91
C LEU A 817 20.69 -3.57 25.33
N GLN A 818 19.36 -3.49 25.41
CA GLN A 818 18.51 -4.67 25.65
C GLN A 818 18.71 -5.74 24.56
N LEU A 819 18.85 -5.31 23.30
CA LEU A 819 19.00 -6.19 22.15
C LEU A 819 20.44 -6.70 21.97
N ASN A 820 21.45 -5.91 22.33
CA ASN A 820 22.85 -6.30 22.31
C ASN A 820 23.60 -5.86 23.59
N PRO A 821 23.46 -6.63 24.68
CA PRO A 821 23.99 -6.25 26.00
C PRO A 821 25.52 -6.16 26.09
N ASN A 822 26.23 -6.91 25.24
CA ASN A 822 27.69 -6.99 25.22
C ASN A 822 28.35 -5.93 24.33
N PHE A 823 27.64 -4.89 23.90
CA PHE A 823 28.17 -3.91 22.95
C PHE A 823 28.59 -2.59 23.62
N PRO A 824 29.91 -2.33 23.79
CA PRO A 824 30.38 -1.17 24.53
C PRO A 824 29.90 0.20 24.03
N PRO A 825 29.78 0.44 22.71
CA PRO A 825 29.23 1.71 22.23
C PRO A 825 27.81 2.00 22.72
N GLY A 826 26.97 0.97 22.91
CA GLY A 826 25.62 1.14 23.46
C GLY A 826 25.64 1.61 24.91
N VAL A 827 26.50 1.00 25.74
CA VAL A 827 26.70 1.39 27.15
C VAL A 827 27.26 2.81 27.26
N ALA A 828 28.25 3.14 26.44
CA ALA A 828 28.87 4.46 26.45
C ALA A 828 27.89 5.56 26.05
N ASN A 829 27.08 5.34 25.01
CA ASN A 829 26.08 6.31 24.56
C ASN A 829 24.99 6.56 25.61
N LEU A 830 24.49 5.49 26.25
CA LEU A 830 23.55 5.60 27.37
C LEU A 830 24.15 6.40 28.53
N GLY A 831 25.40 6.10 28.91
CA GLY A 831 26.09 6.81 29.97
C GLY A 831 26.32 8.29 29.67
N GLN A 832 26.61 8.63 28.41
CA GLN A 832 26.73 10.04 28.00
C GLN A 832 25.40 10.78 28.08
N ALA A 833 24.31 10.14 27.67
CA ALA A 833 22.99 10.73 27.73
C ALA A 833 22.55 10.98 29.18
N LEU A 834 22.75 9.99 30.06
CA LEU A 834 22.44 10.12 31.49
C LEU A 834 23.35 11.12 32.22
N LEU A 835 24.64 11.15 31.87
CA LEU A 835 25.57 12.17 32.39
C LEU A 835 25.08 13.59 32.06
N ALA A 836 24.53 13.79 30.86
CA ALA A 836 23.99 15.07 30.43
C ALA A 836 22.72 15.51 31.21
N GLN A 837 22.01 14.58 31.87
CA GLN A 837 20.92 14.90 32.80
C GLN A 837 21.42 15.38 34.18
N GLY A 838 22.74 15.45 34.38
CA GLY A 838 23.36 15.96 35.59
C GLY A 838 23.58 14.88 36.65
N LYS A 839 23.76 15.30 37.91
CA LYS A 839 24.23 14.42 38.99
C LYS A 839 23.34 13.18 39.20
N ALA A 840 22.02 13.35 39.18
CA ALA A 840 21.08 12.25 39.37
C ALA A 840 21.15 11.21 38.24
N GLY A 841 21.29 11.65 36.98
CA GLY A 841 21.46 10.75 35.84
C GLY A 841 22.81 10.02 35.88
N ALA A 842 23.87 10.71 36.30
CA ALA A 842 25.18 10.10 36.53
C ALA A 842 25.15 9.04 37.66
N GLU A 843 24.46 9.30 38.79
CA GLU A 843 24.24 8.32 39.87
C GLU A 843 23.53 7.08 39.33
N PHE A 844 22.44 7.28 38.59
CA PHE A 844 21.66 6.20 37.98
C PHE A 844 22.48 5.35 37.00
N PHE A 845 23.30 5.98 36.15
CA PHE A 845 24.18 5.25 35.24
C PHE A 845 25.20 4.39 35.99
N LEU A 846 25.82 4.90 37.05
CA LEU A 846 26.85 4.17 37.82
C LEU A 846 26.28 2.92 38.48
N GLU A 847 25.12 3.03 39.13
CA GLU A 847 24.40 1.89 39.74
C GLU A 847 24.07 0.83 38.68
N ARG A 848 23.56 1.27 37.53
CA ARG A 848 23.18 0.38 36.44
C ARG A 848 24.38 -0.28 35.78
N LEU A 849 25.46 0.46 35.55
CA LEU A 849 26.69 -0.08 34.97
C LEU A 849 27.32 -1.14 35.88
N GLU A 850 27.33 -0.93 37.19
CA GLU A 850 27.87 -1.90 38.15
C GLU A 850 27.12 -3.24 38.09
N THR A 851 25.81 -3.20 37.90
CA THR A 851 24.97 -4.39 37.74
C THR A 851 25.20 -5.02 36.36
N HIS A 852 25.14 -4.21 35.29
CA HIS A 852 25.26 -4.68 33.91
C HIS A 852 26.62 -5.34 33.63
N GLN A 853 27.72 -4.78 34.13
CA GLN A 853 29.07 -5.34 33.90
C GLN A 853 29.29 -6.69 34.59
N LYS A 854 28.53 -7.03 35.64
CA LYS A 854 28.61 -8.33 36.31
C LYS A 854 28.07 -9.44 35.39
N ASP A 855 26.98 -9.14 34.68
CA ASP A 855 26.33 -10.07 33.75
C ASP A 855 27.00 -10.04 32.36
N TYR A 856 27.59 -8.90 31.98
CA TYR A 856 28.14 -8.62 30.65
C TYR A 856 29.53 -7.97 30.73
N PRO A 857 30.59 -8.70 31.14
CA PRO A 857 31.92 -8.12 31.38
C PRO A 857 32.56 -7.51 30.12
N ASP A 858 32.29 -8.07 28.95
CA ASP A 858 32.83 -7.58 27.66
C ASP A 858 32.16 -6.27 27.18
N SER A 859 31.10 -5.82 27.87
CA SER A 859 30.41 -4.56 27.56
C SER A 859 31.18 -3.32 28.00
N VAL A 860 32.25 -3.47 28.80
CA VAL A 860 33.06 -2.36 29.31
C VAL A 860 34.39 -2.32 28.59
N ASN A 861 34.60 -1.26 27.80
CA ASN A 861 35.89 -0.95 27.18
C ASN A 861 36.44 0.38 27.72
N ASN A 862 37.61 0.80 27.23
CA ASN A 862 38.26 2.05 27.64
C ASN A 862 37.35 3.28 27.53
N TYR A 863 36.45 3.32 26.54
CA TYR A 863 35.52 4.42 26.32
C TYR A 863 34.37 4.43 27.33
N VAL A 864 33.80 3.27 27.65
CA VAL A 864 32.79 3.13 28.73
C VAL A 864 33.40 3.54 30.07
N GLN A 865 34.65 3.12 30.34
CA GLN A 865 35.38 3.49 31.54
C GLN A 865 35.58 5.01 31.68
N SER A 866 35.86 5.71 30.57
CA SER A 866 35.92 7.18 30.55
C SER A 866 34.58 7.83 30.90
N VAL A 867 33.47 7.32 30.36
CA VAL A 867 32.13 7.82 30.71
C VAL A 867 31.83 7.58 32.19
N GLN A 868 32.14 6.38 32.70
CA GLN A 868 32.00 6.03 34.12
C GLN A 868 32.76 7.01 35.02
N ASN A 869 34.01 7.34 34.70
CA ASN A 869 34.81 8.27 35.49
C ASN A 869 34.21 9.68 35.51
N ARG A 870 33.72 10.17 34.38
CA ARG A 870 33.05 11.47 34.30
C ARG A 870 31.78 11.49 35.15
N CYS A 871 31.01 10.39 35.16
CA CYS A 871 29.90 10.23 36.09
C CYS A 871 30.38 10.25 37.56
N ILE A 872 31.39 9.48 37.92
CA ILE A 872 31.95 9.47 39.30
C ILE A 872 32.40 10.87 39.72
N GLN A 873 33.04 11.63 38.82
CA GLN A 873 33.48 13.00 39.09
C GLN A 873 32.33 14.00 39.30
N LEU A 874 31.17 13.75 38.69
CA LEU A 874 29.98 14.57 38.89
C LEU A 874 29.23 14.18 40.19
N VAL A 875 29.27 12.90 40.54
CA VAL A 875 28.54 12.33 41.69
C VAL A 875 29.32 12.49 43.00
N VAL A 876 30.62 12.22 42.95
CA VAL A 876 31.56 12.28 44.06
C VAL A 876 32.43 13.54 43.90
N ASP A 877 32.95 14.09 44.99
CA ASP A 877 33.93 15.18 44.95
C ASP A 877 35.05 14.85 43.94
N ALA A 878 35.41 15.82 43.09
CA ALA A 878 36.42 15.66 42.04
C ALA A 878 37.78 15.17 42.59
N ALA A 879 38.05 15.42 43.87
CA ALA A 879 39.21 14.89 44.59
C ALA A 879 39.20 13.36 44.74
N GLU A 880 38.04 12.74 44.94
CA GLU A 880 37.89 11.28 45.07
C GLU A 880 37.91 10.60 43.71
N ALA A 881 37.29 11.19 42.67
CA ALA A 881 37.41 10.70 41.29
C ALA A 881 38.89 10.71 40.82
N SER A 882 39.65 11.75 41.18
CA SER A 882 41.10 11.81 40.95
C SER A 882 41.86 10.76 41.76
N ARG A 883 41.43 10.42 42.99
CA ARG A 883 42.04 9.33 43.76
C ARG A 883 41.86 7.98 43.07
N GLN A 884 40.66 7.67 42.59
CA GLN A 884 40.36 6.42 41.89
C GLN A 884 41.13 6.29 40.57
N ARG A 885 41.19 7.36 39.75
CA ARG A 885 42.01 7.37 38.53
C ARG A 885 43.49 7.14 38.84
N ARG A 886 44.03 7.80 39.87
CA ARG A 886 45.45 7.64 40.26
C ARG A 886 45.76 6.23 40.76
N LEU A 887 44.85 5.62 41.52
CA LEU A 887 45.00 4.24 41.97
C LEU A 887 45.09 3.27 40.78
N ALA A 888 44.17 3.39 39.82
CA ALA A 888 44.20 2.57 38.60
C ALA A 888 45.45 2.81 37.72
N ILE A 889 45.94 4.06 37.66
CA ILE A 889 47.21 4.42 36.99
C ILE A 889 48.42 3.85 37.74
N GLU A 890 48.37 3.75 39.06
CA GLU A 890 49.41 3.14 39.89
C GLU A 890 49.43 1.61 39.79
N GLU A 891 48.26 0.99 39.60
CA GLU A 891 48.09 -0.44 39.34
C GLU A 891 48.51 -0.86 37.91
N GLY A 892 48.93 0.09 37.07
CA GLY A 892 49.51 -0.18 35.74
C GLY A 892 48.48 -0.31 34.62
N SER A 893 47.35 0.41 34.71
CA SER A 893 46.35 0.44 33.64
C SER A 893 46.94 0.85 32.29
N MET A 894 46.56 0.17 31.22
CA MET A 894 46.92 0.53 29.84
C MET A 894 45.90 1.49 29.19
N ASN A 895 44.92 1.99 29.95
CA ASN A 895 43.83 2.82 29.43
C ASN A 895 44.24 4.30 29.38
N SER A 896 44.55 4.81 28.17
CA SER A 896 44.94 6.20 27.91
C SER A 896 43.95 7.23 28.46
N ALA A 897 42.64 6.93 28.49
CA ALA A 897 41.63 7.85 28.97
C ALA A 897 41.80 8.20 30.46
N LEU A 898 42.24 7.24 31.29
CA LEU A 898 42.50 7.50 32.71
C LEU A 898 43.61 8.54 32.89
N TYR A 899 44.68 8.42 32.11
CA TYR A 899 45.80 9.35 32.11
C TYR A 899 45.40 10.71 31.56
N ASN A 900 44.66 10.74 30.44
CA ASN A 900 44.19 11.96 29.79
C ASN A 900 43.28 12.78 30.72
N GLU A 901 42.29 12.13 31.35
CA GLU A 901 41.35 12.78 32.27
C GLU A 901 42.03 13.28 33.55
N GLU A 902 42.96 12.50 34.12
CA GLU A 902 43.69 12.92 35.31
C GLU A 902 44.69 14.04 35.00
N ALA A 903 45.33 14.02 33.83
CA ALA A 903 46.17 15.11 33.35
C ALA A 903 45.36 16.41 33.21
N LEU A 904 44.22 16.37 32.51
CA LEU A 904 43.33 17.53 32.37
C LEU A 904 42.81 18.03 33.72
N TYR A 905 42.47 17.15 34.66
CA TYR A 905 42.08 17.54 36.01
C TYR A 905 43.20 18.31 36.74
N GLN A 906 44.45 17.82 36.66
CA GLN A 906 45.59 18.52 37.24
C GLN A 906 45.85 19.87 36.55
N LEU A 907 45.69 19.93 35.22
CA LEU A 907 45.94 21.12 34.42
C LEU A 907 44.88 22.21 34.64
N GLU A 908 43.61 21.88 34.48
CA GLU A 908 42.52 22.85 34.40
C GLU A 908 41.93 23.19 35.78
N GLN A 909 41.72 22.18 36.63
CA GLN A 909 41.04 22.37 37.92
C GLN A 909 42.04 22.67 39.05
N GLN A 910 43.18 21.97 39.07
CA GLN A 910 44.22 22.18 40.09
C GLN A 910 45.28 23.20 39.66
N GLN A 911 45.22 23.69 38.42
CA GLN A 911 46.19 24.64 37.84
C GLN A 911 47.64 24.21 38.05
N ASN A 912 47.90 22.90 37.94
CA ASN A 912 49.19 22.27 38.21
C ASN A 912 49.72 21.57 36.94
N PRO A 913 50.29 22.34 36.00
CA PRO A 913 50.79 21.80 34.75
C PRO A 913 51.96 20.82 34.93
N ASP A 914 52.79 20.97 35.97
CA ASP A 914 53.88 20.04 36.29
C ASP A 914 53.37 18.64 36.66
N LYS A 915 52.29 18.55 37.43
CA LYS A 915 51.66 17.25 37.75
C LYS A 915 50.98 16.65 36.54
N SER A 916 50.30 17.47 35.73
CA SER A 916 49.72 17.04 34.46
C SER A 916 50.76 16.42 33.55
N LEU A 917 51.93 17.06 33.40
CA LEU A 917 53.04 16.56 32.59
C LEU A 917 53.52 15.18 33.07
N LYS A 918 53.72 14.99 34.38
CA LYS A 918 54.15 13.70 34.95
C LYS A 918 53.16 12.57 34.69
N ILE A 919 51.87 12.86 34.67
CA ILE A 919 50.83 11.86 34.36
C ILE A 919 50.93 11.43 32.89
N LEU A 920 51.14 12.38 31.97
CA LEU A 920 51.28 12.11 30.54
C LEU A 920 52.60 11.39 30.21
N GLU A 921 53.70 11.76 30.85
CA GLU A 921 54.99 11.04 30.75
C GLU A 921 54.85 9.60 31.27
N LYS A 922 54.07 9.41 32.34
CA LYS A 922 53.73 8.07 32.83
C LYS A 922 52.92 7.30 31.78
N ALA A 923 51.93 7.92 31.14
CA ALA A 923 51.17 7.31 30.05
C ALA A 923 52.09 6.83 28.91
N GLN A 924 53.05 7.67 28.49
CA GLN A 924 54.08 7.32 27.49
C GLN A 924 54.94 6.14 27.92
N SER A 925 55.39 6.10 29.18
CA SER A 925 56.23 5.01 29.69
C SER A 925 55.52 3.66 29.75
N PHE A 926 54.20 3.66 29.95
CA PHE A 926 53.37 2.46 29.94
C PHE A 926 52.83 2.12 28.54
N GLY A 927 53.08 2.95 27.51
CA GLY A 927 52.49 2.75 26.18
C GLY A 927 50.98 2.97 26.14
N ALA A 928 50.43 3.68 27.13
CA ALA A 928 49.01 4.01 27.28
C ALA A 928 48.69 5.38 26.66
N THR A 929 49.12 5.61 25.42
CA THR A 929 49.01 6.91 24.74
C THR A 929 48.14 6.81 23.49
N ASP A 930 47.36 7.85 23.24
CA ASP A 930 46.66 8.06 21.97
C ASP A 930 46.91 9.49 21.45
N VAL A 931 46.39 9.79 20.25
CA VAL A 931 46.52 11.12 19.62
C VAL A 931 46.00 12.23 20.55
N TYR A 932 45.01 11.93 21.40
CA TYR A 932 44.46 12.88 22.35
C TYR A 932 45.40 13.12 23.53
N THR A 933 46.12 12.08 24.00
CA THR A 933 47.20 12.20 24.99
C THR A 933 48.26 13.20 24.52
N ASP A 934 48.69 13.12 23.27
CA ASP A 934 49.69 14.03 22.72
C ASP A 934 49.15 15.46 22.52
N SER A 935 47.87 15.61 22.19
CA SER A 935 47.21 16.92 22.14
C SER A 935 47.21 17.60 23.52
N ILE A 936 46.86 16.87 24.58
CA ILE A 936 46.91 17.38 25.96
C ILE A 936 48.35 17.71 26.35
N LEU A 937 49.33 16.86 25.99
CA LEU A 937 50.75 17.11 26.25
C LEU A 937 51.22 18.42 25.59
N GLY A 938 50.81 18.68 24.34
CA GLY A 938 51.07 19.94 23.67
C GLY A 938 50.55 21.16 24.46
N LYS A 939 49.31 21.10 24.95
CA LYS A 939 48.71 22.17 25.78
C LYS A 939 49.46 22.37 27.10
N VAL A 940 49.84 21.28 27.77
CA VAL A 940 50.60 21.33 29.03
C VAL A 940 51.97 21.96 28.81
N LEU A 941 52.67 21.58 27.75
CA LEU A 941 53.97 22.14 27.38
C LEU A 941 53.87 23.64 27.10
N GLU A 942 52.83 24.09 26.40
CA GLU A 942 52.60 25.53 26.16
C GLU A 942 52.36 26.31 27.45
N GLN A 943 51.54 25.78 28.38
CA GLN A 943 51.31 26.42 29.67
C GLN A 943 52.57 26.47 30.55
N LEU A 944 53.49 25.51 30.38
CA LEU A 944 54.81 25.52 31.02
C LEU A 944 55.83 26.44 30.32
N GLY A 945 55.43 27.17 29.27
CA GLY A 945 56.33 28.03 28.49
C GLY A 945 57.26 27.26 27.55
N ARG A 946 57.04 25.96 27.35
CA ARG A 946 57.80 25.07 26.46
C ARG A 946 57.17 24.97 25.07
N GLY A 947 56.74 26.12 24.53
CA GLY A 947 56.09 26.23 23.22
C GLY A 947 56.85 25.58 22.05
N PRO A 948 58.19 25.70 21.95
CA PRO A 948 58.94 25.02 20.89
C PRO A 948 58.83 23.50 20.92
N GLU A 949 58.73 22.90 22.11
CA GLU A 949 58.58 21.45 22.27
C GLU A 949 57.15 21.00 21.92
N ALA A 950 56.14 21.78 22.28
CA ALA A 950 54.75 21.54 21.89
C ALA A 950 54.56 21.59 20.36
N SER A 951 55.22 22.55 19.70
CA SER A 951 55.21 22.67 18.24
C SER A 951 55.90 21.49 17.57
N GLN A 952 57.06 21.06 18.08
CA GLN A 952 57.74 19.86 17.56
C GLN A 952 56.87 18.61 17.67
N LEU A 953 56.15 18.44 18.78
CA LEU A 953 55.22 17.33 19.00
C LEU A 953 54.09 17.33 17.95
N ARG A 954 53.40 18.47 17.78
CA ARG A 954 52.32 18.58 16.77
C ARG A 954 52.82 18.39 15.35
N MET A 955 53.99 18.93 15.02
CA MET A 955 54.61 18.74 13.70
C MET A 955 54.94 17.28 13.42
N ASN A 956 55.44 16.53 14.40
CA ASN A 956 55.69 15.10 14.25
C ASN A 956 54.38 14.33 13.96
N LEU A 957 53.30 14.60 14.70
CA LEU A 957 51.99 13.97 14.48
C LEU A 957 51.42 14.27 13.08
N ILE A 958 51.55 15.52 12.61
CA ILE A 958 51.11 15.92 11.28
C ILE A 958 51.88 15.16 10.18
N LEU A 959 53.19 14.99 10.36
CA LEU A 959 54.07 14.26 9.44
C LEU A 959 53.80 12.75 9.45
N GLU A 960 53.47 12.18 10.60
CA GLU A 960 53.09 10.76 10.76
C GLU A 960 51.70 10.42 10.21
N GLY A 961 50.93 11.43 9.79
CA GLY A 961 49.70 11.23 9.04
C GLY A 961 48.43 11.67 9.77
N ALA A 962 48.52 12.29 10.95
CA ALA A 962 47.34 12.81 11.64
C ALA A 962 46.53 13.77 10.74
N VAL A 963 45.20 13.69 10.82
CA VAL A 963 44.23 14.52 10.07
C VAL A 963 43.32 15.29 11.04
N ASP A 964 43.69 15.36 12.32
CA ASP A 964 42.89 15.99 13.35
C ASP A 964 42.87 17.52 13.20
N ASP A 965 41.66 18.10 13.11
CA ASP A 965 41.43 19.53 12.92
C ASP A 965 42.07 20.38 14.03
N VAL A 966 42.07 19.89 15.28
CA VAL A 966 42.56 20.63 16.45
C VAL A 966 44.08 20.73 16.40
N ILE A 967 44.77 19.64 16.06
CA ILE A 967 46.23 19.61 15.94
C ILE A 967 46.70 20.59 14.85
N PHE A 968 46.05 20.58 13.69
CA PHE A 968 46.37 21.53 12.60
C PHE A 968 46.07 22.97 12.99
N CYS A 969 44.91 23.24 13.61
CA CYS A 969 44.55 24.59 14.03
C CYS A 969 45.52 25.15 15.08
N ASP A 970 45.80 24.38 16.14
CA ASP A 970 46.69 24.80 17.23
C ASP A 970 48.10 25.05 16.72
N GLU A 971 48.62 24.22 15.80
CA GLU A 971 49.94 24.44 15.22
C GLU A 971 49.97 25.65 14.28
N ILE A 972 48.96 25.84 13.43
CA ILE A 972 48.88 27.02 12.56
C ILE A 972 48.81 28.30 13.40
N TYR A 973 48.04 28.31 14.49
CA TYR A 973 48.00 29.44 15.42
C TYR A 973 49.32 29.67 16.13
N TYR A 974 49.99 28.61 16.61
CA TYR A 974 51.30 28.74 17.25
C TYR A 974 52.33 29.34 16.29
N GLN A 975 52.42 28.82 15.05
CA GLN A 975 53.32 29.35 14.03
C GLN A 975 53.01 30.80 13.68
N LEU A 976 51.71 31.16 13.65
CA LEU A 976 51.27 32.51 13.27
C LEU A 976 51.50 33.55 14.36
N GLU A 977 51.18 33.20 15.62
CA GLU A 977 51.07 34.15 16.73
C GLU A 977 52.21 34.09 17.74
N LYS A 978 52.88 32.95 17.87
CA LYS A 978 53.94 32.74 18.88
C LYS A 978 55.33 32.65 18.24
N ALA A 979 55.47 31.86 17.18
CA ALA A 979 56.72 31.77 16.42
C ALA A 979 56.86 32.87 15.36
N GLU A 980 55.75 33.54 15.02
CA GLU A 980 55.63 34.57 13.98
C GLU A 980 56.09 34.15 12.56
N ASP A 981 56.11 32.84 12.29
CA ASP A 981 56.47 32.21 11.02
C ASP A 981 55.25 32.09 10.08
N LEU A 982 54.93 33.22 9.47
CA LEU A 982 53.82 33.35 8.53
C LEU A 982 53.94 32.40 7.31
N PRO A 983 55.12 32.22 6.67
CA PRO A 983 55.29 31.20 5.62
C PRO A 983 54.90 29.80 6.07
N LYS A 984 55.35 29.37 7.27
CA LYS A 984 55.05 28.03 7.78
C LYS A 984 53.56 27.83 8.07
N SER A 985 52.88 28.84 8.61
CA SER A 985 51.42 28.79 8.81
C SER A 985 50.63 28.62 7.51
N ILE A 986 51.08 29.22 6.40
CA ILE A 986 50.42 29.08 5.09
C ILE A 986 50.65 27.68 4.52
N GLU A 987 51.87 27.16 4.63
CA GLU A 987 52.21 25.80 4.21
C GLU A 987 51.33 24.77 4.93
N LEU A 988 51.20 24.91 6.25
CA LEU A 988 50.36 24.03 7.07
C LEU A 988 48.87 24.16 6.76
N LEU A 989 48.36 25.37 6.48
CA LEU A 989 46.97 25.55 6.06
C LEU A 989 46.67 24.85 4.73
N ASN A 990 47.58 24.93 3.75
CA ASN A 990 47.42 24.24 2.47
C ASN A 990 47.48 22.72 2.64
N LEU A 991 48.36 22.23 3.52
CA LEU A 991 48.43 20.81 3.85
C LEU A 991 47.15 20.32 4.54
N PHE A 992 46.60 21.14 5.45
CA PHE A 992 45.34 20.84 6.13
C PHE A 992 44.16 20.74 5.15
N GLU A 993 44.08 21.65 4.18
CA GLU A 993 43.09 21.63 3.11
C GLU A 993 43.25 20.40 2.20
N ALA A 994 44.50 20.08 1.82
CA ALA A 994 44.79 18.91 0.99
C ALA A 994 44.46 17.57 1.67
N LYS A 995 44.54 17.50 3.00
CA LYS A 995 44.17 16.32 3.79
C LYS A 995 42.67 16.25 4.14
N GLY A 996 41.85 17.19 3.65
CA GLY A 996 40.40 17.17 3.83
C GLY A 996 39.90 17.73 5.17
N GLY A 997 40.64 18.67 5.77
CA GLY A 997 40.24 19.36 7.01
C GLY A 997 38.91 20.11 6.90
N SER A 998 38.27 20.40 8.04
CA SER A 998 36.98 21.09 8.07
C SER A 998 37.00 22.47 7.39
N GLN A 999 36.12 22.67 6.42
CA GLN A 999 36.00 23.91 5.64
C GLN A 999 35.75 25.15 6.52
N SER A 1000 34.98 24.99 7.61
CA SER A 1000 34.72 26.08 8.56
C SER A 1000 35.99 26.59 9.24
N TRP A 1001 36.91 25.69 9.60
CA TRP A 1001 38.19 26.04 10.21
C TRP A 1001 39.18 26.61 9.20
N ILE A 1002 39.26 26.01 8.01
CA ILE A 1002 40.10 26.49 6.90
C ILE A 1002 39.78 27.95 6.57
N GLU A 1003 38.49 28.30 6.42
CA GLU A 1003 38.09 29.68 6.15
C GLU A 1003 38.47 30.65 7.27
N ARG A 1004 38.34 30.22 8.54
CA ARG A 1004 38.64 31.05 9.71
C ARG A 1004 40.14 31.33 9.81
N LEU A 1005 40.97 30.29 9.65
CA LEU A 1005 42.42 30.40 9.63
C LEU A 1005 42.90 31.24 8.44
N ARG A 1006 42.32 31.04 7.25
CA ARG A 1006 42.61 31.82 6.05
C ARG A 1006 42.33 33.31 6.26
N ARG A 1007 41.18 33.66 6.84
CA ARG A 1007 40.84 35.05 7.22
C ARG A 1007 41.85 35.65 8.20
N LYS A 1008 42.29 34.87 9.19
CA LYS A 1008 43.24 35.34 10.20
C LYS A 1008 44.66 35.55 9.64
N ILE A 1009 45.14 34.63 8.80
CA ILE A 1009 46.41 34.78 8.06
C ILE A 1009 46.37 36.01 7.14
N LEU A 1010 45.27 36.23 6.40
CA LEU A 1010 45.09 37.42 5.55
C LEU A 1010 45.10 38.73 6.36
N THR A 1011 44.50 38.73 7.56
CA THR A 1011 44.49 39.88 8.46
C THR A 1011 45.92 40.21 8.93
N MET A 1012 46.69 39.21 9.36
CA MET A 1012 48.10 39.36 9.78
C MET A 1012 49.01 39.79 8.62
N GLN A 1013 48.78 39.27 7.40
CA GLN A 1013 49.47 39.71 6.18
C GLN A 1013 49.22 41.19 5.89
N SER A 1014 47.99 41.66 6.04
CA SER A 1014 47.64 43.08 5.83
C SER A 1014 48.31 44.00 6.86
N GLN A 1015 48.42 43.56 8.12
CA GLN A 1015 49.09 44.30 9.20
C GLN A 1015 50.61 44.37 9.01
N LYS A 1016 51.28 43.27 8.61
CA LYS A 1016 52.72 43.27 8.27
C LYS A 1016 53.01 44.08 6.99
N ASN A 1017 52.09 44.11 6.02
CA ASN A 1017 52.23 44.97 4.84
C ASN A 1017 52.03 46.47 5.16
N HIS A 1018 51.17 46.82 6.11
CA HIS A 1018 51.01 48.21 6.57
C HIS A 1018 52.20 48.73 7.39
N SER A 1019 52.87 47.88 8.19
CA SER A 1019 54.11 48.28 8.88
C SER A 1019 55.30 48.47 7.91
N TYR A 1020 55.34 47.73 6.79
CA TYR A 1020 56.33 47.93 5.73
C TYR A 1020 56.11 49.23 4.92
N VAL A 1021 54.86 49.66 4.74
CA VAL A 1021 54.51 50.92 4.03
C VAL A 1021 54.73 52.15 4.92
N ALA A 1022 54.58 52.03 6.24
CA ALA A 1022 54.84 53.12 7.19
C ALA A 1022 56.34 53.50 7.33
N GLY A 1023 57.27 52.61 6.94
CA GLY A 1023 58.71 52.86 6.99
C GLY A 1023 59.29 53.68 5.82
N LYS A 1024 58.50 53.98 4.78
CA LYS A 1024 58.92 54.81 3.62
C LYS A 1024 57.92 55.93 3.37
N LYS A 1025 57.94 56.97 4.21
CA LYS A 1025 57.69 58.39 3.83
C LYS A 1025 57.78 59.30 5.06
N ILE A 1026 59.01 59.62 5.46
CA ILE A 1026 59.34 60.99 5.90
C ILE A 1026 60.02 61.64 4.71
N PHE A 1027 59.27 62.42 3.92
CA PHE A 1027 59.79 63.58 3.23
C PHE A 1027 58.62 64.55 3.05
N LYS A 1028 58.61 65.58 3.91
CA LYS A 1028 57.84 66.82 3.74
C LYS A 1028 58.14 67.40 2.37
N TRP A 1029 57.14 67.90 1.65
CA TRP A 1029 57.23 69.20 1.01
C TRP A 1029 55.87 69.90 1.08
N SER A 1030 55.90 71.04 1.76
CA SER A 1030 54.90 72.09 1.81
C SER A 1030 54.66 72.70 0.42
N LEU A 1031 53.40 73.00 0.10
CA LEU A 1031 53.06 74.03 -0.89
C LEU A 1031 52.71 75.32 -0.15
N PRO A 1032 53.11 76.49 -0.66
CA PRO A 1032 52.34 77.69 -0.44
C PRO A 1032 51.91 78.38 -1.74
N HIS A 1033 50.65 78.79 -1.68
CA HIS A 1033 50.04 79.97 -2.30
C HIS A 1033 49.61 79.98 -3.78
N HIS A 1034 48.41 80.56 -3.89
CA HIS A 1034 47.60 80.80 -5.07
C HIS A 1034 48.28 81.64 -6.15
N GLY A 1035 47.97 81.26 -7.39
CA GLY A 1035 48.18 81.96 -8.65
C GLY A 1035 47.65 81.08 -9.75
#